data_AF-A0A6J2KT49-F1
#
_entry.id   AF-A0A6J2KT49-F1
#
_cell.length_a   1.000
_cell.length_b   1.000
_cell.length_c   1.000
_cell.angle_alpha   90.00
_cell.angle_beta   90.00
_cell.angle_gamma   90.00
#
_symmetry.space_group_name_H-M   'P 1'
#
loop_
_entity.id
_entity.type
_entity.pdbx_description
1 polymer ?
#
loop_
_entity_poly.entity_id
_entity_poly.type
_entity_poly.pdbx_seq_one_letter_code
_entity_poly.pdbx_strand_id
1 'polypeptide(L)'
;MEKINCSLLAISLCALLWGVAGQYEWQIRDAFDEVRGKMDKINRENCYISHLDDLYLSEDSVSHHPDVKEININPVFPNRTAMLHLHNMAMNRAFFWSFVLQTRFIRPAINDTYDPGMMYYFLSAVADVAANPYINASAIYFSPNMSYTSSYRGFFNKTLPRFAPRAFRADDFNDPVHLQKISTMNTFIIEDLGAFEPDSLSKDYTSEFYRTNEWYKVWLPDRVERRHDTKTTYQVEIRYANNTNETFTFHGPPGNDETPGPVNWTRPYFDCGRLSKWLVGAVSPVADIYPRHTQFRHIEYPTYTAAVVMEMDYERIDINQCPPSPGNDRPNKFASTARCKETTECEPLDGWGFRRGGYQCRCRPGYRLPSIVRRPYLGEIIERATSDQYYNNFDCSKIGWIQGLPSELEKAPAFLRAVYRDRYHEYVQAATGPAALHAPRPNVYEMLNFIRGVRPDNCSRYNPSDLVLNGDLAFGVEKQLENQAKMALRLANFISAFLQVSDPQEVFSGNRVADKPLTEDQMIGETLAIVLGDSKIWSAGTYWDREKFPNRTYFAPFAYKTELNVRKFRLEDLARLNSTEEVYTNKPWFQFLKQRWSSNFDSLEQYFLKMNIRDSEAGKYLKHYERFPHWYRAAALRHGHWTQPYYDCGGRVPQWAVTYAAPFFGWDSVKVKLEFKGAVAVTMSLLSLDINQCPDKYYVSNAFKGTDKCDRSSSYCVPILGRGYEAGGYKCECLQGFEYPFEDPTTYYDGQIVEAEFQNIILDKETRIDMFKCRLAGAAALGLSPALLLALAATLVGLR
;
A
#
# COMPACT_ATOMS: atom_id res chain seq x y z
N MET A 1 -51.86 27.27 -36.07
CA MET A 1 -50.40 27.09 -36.13
C MET A 1 -49.81 26.53 -34.84
N GLU A 2 -50.33 26.86 -33.65
CA GLU A 2 -49.80 26.33 -32.37
C GLU A 2 -49.96 24.81 -32.17
N LYS A 3 -51.08 24.19 -32.57
CA LYS A 3 -51.28 22.73 -32.41
C LYS A 3 -50.37 21.86 -33.29
N ILE A 4 -49.90 22.38 -34.43
CA ILE A 4 -49.01 21.67 -35.36
C ILE A 4 -47.55 21.73 -34.89
N ASN A 5 -47.17 22.81 -34.20
CA ASN A 5 -45.83 22.94 -33.62
C ASN A 5 -45.64 22.05 -32.39
N CYS A 6 -46.67 21.86 -31.55
CA CYS A 6 -46.59 20.92 -30.41
C CYS A 6 -46.47 19.46 -30.85
N SER A 7 -47.16 19.05 -31.92
CA SER A 7 -47.03 17.67 -32.44
C SER A 7 -45.69 17.44 -33.13
N LEU A 8 -45.16 18.40 -33.88
CA LEU A 8 -43.81 18.32 -34.46
C LEU A 8 -42.71 18.32 -33.38
N LEU A 9 -42.88 19.10 -32.31
CA LEU A 9 -41.98 19.06 -31.15
C LEU A 9 -42.06 17.71 -30.44
N ALA A 10 -43.26 17.15 -30.22
CA ALA A 10 -43.42 15.83 -29.62
C ALA A 10 -42.83 14.71 -30.50
N ILE A 11 -43.01 14.78 -31.82
CA ILE A 11 -42.42 13.82 -32.77
C ILE A 11 -40.90 13.96 -32.82
N SER A 12 -40.36 15.18 -32.80
CA SER A 12 -38.93 15.45 -32.71
C SER A 12 -38.34 14.94 -31.39
N LEU A 13 -39.04 15.15 -30.27
CA LEU A 13 -38.65 14.65 -28.95
C LEU A 13 -38.70 13.11 -28.91
N CYS A 14 -39.73 12.49 -29.48
CA CYS A 14 -39.83 11.04 -29.61
C CYS A 14 -38.75 10.46 -30.53
N ALA A 15 -38.42 11.13 -31.64
CA ALA A 15 -37.35 10.71 -32.55
C ALA A 15 -35.96 10.88 -31.93
N LEU A 16 -35.74 11.95 -31.14
CA LEU A 16 -34.52 12.13 -30.34
C LEU A 16 -34.42 11.07 -29.23
N LEU A 17 -35.51 10.78 -28.52
CA LEU A 17 -35.55 9.73 -27.51
C LEU A 17 -35.36 8.32 -28.10
N TRP A 18 -35.91 8.05 -29.29
CA TRP A 18 -35.66 6.80 -30.02
C TRP A 18 -34.23 6.71 -30.56
N GLY A 19 -33.67 7.79 -31.10
CA GLY A 19 -32.29 7.83 -31.60
C GLY A 19 -31.24 7.64 -30.52
N VAL A 20 -31.49 8.16 -29.30
CA VAL A 20 -30.60 7.97 -28.15
C VAL A 20 -30.71 6.57 -27.55
N ALA A 21 -31.89 5.93 -27.61
CA ALA A 21 -32.08 4.55 -27.12
C ALA A 21 -31.38 3.50 -28.00
N GLY A 22 -31.31 3.68 -29.33
CA GLY A 22 -30.71 2.70 -30.25
C GLY A 22 -29.18 2.67 -30.27
N GLN A 23 -28.50 3.74 -29.82
CA GLN A 23 -27.03 3.85 -29.93
C GLN A 23 -26.27 2.92 -28.96
N TYR A 24 -26.85 2.63 -27.79
CA TYR A 24 -26.26 1.81 -26.72
C TYR A 24 -27.09 0.58 -26.36
N GLU A 25 -28.05 0.17 -27.20
CA GLU A 25 -28.92 -0.98 -26.94
C GLU A 25 -28.15 -2.30 -26.75
N TRP A 26 -26.97 -2.42 -27.39
CA TRP A 26 -26.09 -3.58 -27.24
C TRP A 26 -25.54 -3.76 -25.82
N GLN A 27 -25.61 -2.72 -24.98
CA GLN A 27 -25.13 -2.72 -23.61
C GLN A 27 -26.18 -3.28 -22.66
N ILE A 28 -26.18 -4.61 -22.49
CA ILE A 28 -27.08 -5.29 -21.55
C ILE A 28 -26.71 -4.92 -20.11
N ARG A 29 -27.72 -4.75 -19.26
CA ARG A 29 -27.54 -4.54 -17.82
C ARG A 29 -26.81 -5.72 -17.18
N ASP A 30 -25.76 -5.43 -16.43
CA ASP A 30 -24.90 -6.43 -15.79
C ASP A 30 -24.80 -6.18 -14.27
N ALA A 31 -23.94 -6.96 -13.60
CA ALA A 31 -23.70 -6.85 -12.16
C ALA A 31 -23.12 -5.48 -11.74
N PHE A 32 -22.40 -4.78 -12.62
CA PHE A 32 -21.91 -3.43 -12.34
C PHE A 32 -23.07 -2.45 -12.26
N ASP A 33 -24.03 -2.51 -13.19
CA ASP A 33 -25.22 -1.64 -13.16
C ASP A 33 -26.07 -1.87 -11.92
N GLU A 34 -26.18 -3.12 -11.47
CA GLU A 34 -26.91 -3.46 -10.24
C GLU A 34 -26.29 -2.79 -9.01
N VAL A 35 -24.96 -2.89 -8.86
CA VAL A 35 -24.23 -2.29 -7.74
C VAL A 35 -24.24 -0.76 -7.84
N ARG A 36 -23.97 -0.21 -9.03
CA ARG A 36 -23.99 1.25 -9.25
C ARG A 36 -25.38 1.82 -8.97
N GLY A 37 -26.44 1.16 -9.43
CA GLY A 37 -27.83 1.57 -9.17
C GLY A 37 -28.18 1.55 -7.68
N LYS A 38 -27.68 0.59 -6.91
CA LYS A 38 -27.81 0.58 -5.44
C LYS A 38 -27.06 1.74 -4.80
N MET A 39 -25.84 2.00 -5.25
CA MET A 39 -25.03 3.11 -4.74
C MET A 39 -25.68 4.47 -4.99
N ASP A 40 -26.17 4.71 -6.21
CA ASP A 40 -26.78 6.00 -6.60
C ASP A 40 -28.16 6.22 -5.95
N LYS A 41 -28.82 5.15 -5.49
CA LYS A 41 -30.09 5.23 -4.75
C LYS A 41 -29.89 5.85 -3.36
N ILE A 42 -28.72 5.72 -2.75
CA ILE A 42 -28.45 6.18 -1.38
C ILE A 42 -27.60 7.46 -1.38
N ASN A 43 -28.14 8.49 -0.72
CA ASN A 43 -27.55 9.80 -0.55
C ASN A 43 -27.60 10.24 0.91
N ARG A 44 -26.86 11.29 1.27
CA ARG A 44 -26.82 11.85 2.63
C ARG A 44 -28.21 12.11 3.24
N GLU A 45 -29.17 12.58 2.45
CA GLU A 45 -30.50 12.97 2.93
C GLU A 45 -31.44 11.78 3.14
N ASN A 46 -31.35 10.77 2.27
CA ASN A 46 -32.25 9.60 2.32
C ASN A 46 -31.71 8.46 3.19
N CYS A 47 -30.42 8.50 3.53
CA CYS A 47 -29.73 7.39 4.15
C CYS A 47 -30.35 7.00 5.50
N TYR A 48 -30.98 7.90 6.26
CA TYR A 48 -31.68 7.61 7.52
C TYR A 48 -33.07 6.99 7.35
N ILE A 49 -33.66 7.08 6.15
CA ILE A 49 -35.02 6.62 5.84
C ILE A 49 -34.97 5.27 5.12
N SER A 50 -33.90 5.00 4.39
CA SER A 50 -33.71 3.74 3.67
C SER A 50 -33.68 2.53 4.61
N HIS A 51 -34.00 1.37 4.03
CA HIS A 51 -33.88 0.07 4.70
C HIS A 51 -32.41 -0.23 5.03
N LEU A 52 -32.17 -1.03 6.08
CA LEU A 52 -30.81 -1.35 6.52
C LEU A 52 -30.03 -2.09 5.43
N ASP A 53 -30.64 -3.08 4.77
CA ASP A 53 -29.99 -3.84 3.68
C ASP A 53 -29.61 -2.98 2.48
N ASP A 54 -30.32 -1.87 2.23
CA ASP A 54 -29.99 -0.94 1.14
C ASP A 54 -28.72 -0.13 1.44
N LEU A 55 -28.25 -0.11 2.70
CA LEU A 55 -27.02 0.56 3.12
C LEU A 55 -25.78 -0.32 2.99
N TYR A 56 -25.94 -1.58 2.60
CA TYR A 56 -24.85 -2.54 2.44
C TYR A 56 -24.76 -3.03 0.99
N LEU A 57 -23.55 -3.24 0.52
CA LEU A 57 -23.26 -3.98 -0.70
C LEU A 57 -22.90 -5.43 -0.34
N SER A 58 -22.97 -6.29 -1.34
CA SER A 58 -22.58 -7.70 -1.21
C SER A 58 -21.07 -7.84 -0.98
N GLU A 59 -20.63 -8.84 -0.22
CA GLU A 59 -19.21 -9.03 0.14
C GLU A 59 -18.33 -9.28 -1.09
N ASP A 60 -18.88 -9.99 -2.06
CA ASP A 60 -18.26 -10.33 -3.34
C ASP A 60 -18.07 -9.14 -4.29
N SER A 61 -18.59 -7.95 -3.93
CA SER A 61 -18.31 -6.71 -4.67
C SER A 61 -16.87 -6.24 -4.49
N VAL A 62 -16.20 -6.59 -3.38
CA VAL A 62 -14.76 -6.39 -3.25
C VAL A 62 -14.06 -7.67 -3.68
N SER A 63 -13.36 -7.60 -4.80
CA SER A 63 -12.61 -8.74 -5.37
C SER A 63 -11.17 -8.78 -4.83
N HIS A 64 -10.62 -9.98 -4.64
CA HIS A 64 -9.20 -10.20 -4.26
C HIS A 64 -8.79 -9.42 -3.01
N HIS A 65 -9.39 -9.76 -1.87
CA HIS A 65 -8.92 -9.27 -0.57
C HIS A 65 -7.45 -9.68 -0.38
N PRO A 66 -6.57 -8.78 0.10
CA PRO A 66 -5.18 -9.13 0.36
C PRO A 66 -5.10 -10.27 1.39
N ASP A 67 -4.51 -11.41 1.00
CA ASP A 67 -4.21 -12.49 1.93
C ASP A 67 -2.77 -12.34 2.44
N VAL A 68 -2.64 -12.15 3.76
CA VAL A 68 -1.36 -11.98 4.44
C VAL A 68 -0.46 -13.21 4.31
N LYS A 69 -1.04 -14.40 4.13
CA LYS A 69 -0.31 -15.66 3.95
C LYS A 69 0.44 -15.68 2.61
N GLU A 70 -0.07 -14.98 1.61
CA GLU A 70 0.50 -14.99 0.26
C GLU A 70 1.44 -13.81 -0.04
N ILE A 71 1.45 -12.75 0.77
CA ILE A 71 2.23 -11.50 0.51
C ILE A 71 3.71 -11.77 0.21
N ASN A 72 4.30 -12.78 0.85
CA ASN A 72 5.72 -13.10 0.71
C ASN A 72 5.99 -14.10 -0.43
N ILE A 73 4.95 -14.68 -1.03
CA ILE A 73 5.04 -15.73 -2.05
C ILE A 73 4.59 -15.17 -3.41
N ASN A 74 3.40 -14.58 -3.43
CA ASN A 74 2.78 -14.02 -4.62
C ASN A 74 2.99 -12.50 -4.65
N PRO A 75 3.16 -11.91 -5.85
CA PRO A 75 3.28 -10.48 -5.96
C PRO A 75 1.96 -9.79 -5.66
N VAL A 76 2.06 -8.69 -4.91
CA VAL A 76 0.90 -7.86 -4.62
C VAL A 76 0.66 -6.94 -5.82
N PHE A 77 -0.47 -7.13 -6.49
CA PHE A 77 -0.87 -6.28 -7.61
C PHE A 77 -0.98 -4.80 -7.19
N PRO A 78 -0.60 -3.85 -8.05
CA PRO A 78 -0.69 -2.41 -7.77
C PRO A 78 -2.07 -1.97 -7.28
N ASN A 79 -3.14 -2.52 -7.85
CA ASN A 79 -4.54 -2.26 -7.48
C ASN A 79 -4.91 -2.70 -6.04
N ARG A 80 -4.10 -3.55 -5.40
CA ARG A 80 -4.32 -4.04 -4.03
C ARG A 80 -3.36 -3.42 -3.03
N THR A 81 -2.41 -2.60 -3.46
CA THR A 81 -1.46 -1.94 -2.55
C THR A 81 -2.16 -1.03 -1.54
N ALA A 82 -3.22 -0.31 -1.93
CA ALA A 82 -3.98 0.55 -1.02
C ALA A 82 -4.76 -0.24 0.03
N MET A 83 -5.43 -1.33 -0.37
CA MET A 83 -6.12 -2.24 0.57
C MET A 83 -5.13 -2.93 1.49
N LEU A 84 -3.99 -3.38 0.97
CA LEU A 84 -2.94 -3.98 1.81
C LEU A 84 -2.40 -2.97 2.84
N HIS A 85 -2.25 -1.71 2.47
CA HIS A 85 -1.86 -0.70 3.44
C HIS A 85 -2.94 -0.45 4.50
N LEU A 86 -4.23 -0.47 4.13
CA LEU A 86 -5.34 -0.38 5.09
C LEU A 86 -5.28 -1.54 6.11
N HIS A 87 -5.05 -2.75 5.62
CA HIS A 87 -4.80 -3.94 6.43
C HIS A 87 -3.62 -3.73 7.40
N ASN A 88 -2.45 -3.35 6.88
CA ASN A 88 -1.24 -3.16 7.68
C ASN A 88 -1.41 -2.06 8.73
N MET A 89 -2.17 -1.01 8.43
CA MET A 89 -2.50 0.06 9.38
C MET A 89 -3.42 -0.42 10.50
N ALA A 90 -4.47 -1.20 10.18
CA ALA A 90 -5.36 -1.77 11.20
C ALA A 90 -4.57 -2.69 12.15
N MET A 91 -3.73 -3.55 11.58
CA MET A 91 -2.87 -4.47 12.32
C MET A 91 -1.84 -3.73 13.20
N ASN A 92 -1.15 -2.73 12.63
CA ASN A 92 -0.20 -1.87 13.34
C ASN A 92 -0.83 -1.22 14.58
N ARG A 93 -2.04 -0.66 14.45
CA ARG A 93 -2.75 -0.05 15.58
C ARG A 93 -3.23 -1.07 16.60
N ALA A 94 -3.74 -2.21 16.17
CA ALA A 94 -4.14 -3.27 17.08
C ALA A 94 -2.97 -3.77 17.92
N PHE A 95 -1.79 -3.93 17.32
CA PHE A 95 -0.57 -4.27 18.05
C PHE A 95 -0.15 -3.20 19.04
N PHE A 96 -0.13 -1.93 18.61
CA PHE A 96 0.22 -0.83 19.50
C PHE A 96 -0.69 -0.80 20.73
N TRP A 97 -2.01 -0.84 20.52
CA TRP A 97 -2.96 -0.80 21.62
C TRP A 97 -2.86 -2.03 22.52
N SER A 98 -2.69 -3.22 21.95
CA SER A 98 -2.53 -4.44 22.75
C SER A 98 -1.25 -4.41 23.59
N PHE A 99 -0.15 -3.88 23.04
CA PHE A 99 1.12 -3.71 23.74
C PHE A 99 0.98 -2.68 24.87
N VAL A 100 0.58 -1.44 24.56
CA VAL A 100 0.60 -0.32 25.51
C VAL A 100 -0.33 -0.56 26.70
N LEU A 101 -1.50 -1.17 26.46
CA LEU A 101 -2.48 -1.49 27.50
C LEU A 101 -1.97 -2.54 28.50
N GLN A 102 -1.03 -3.40 28.08
CA GLN A 102 -0.42 -4.45 28.92
C GLN A 102 0.94 -4.03 29.52
N THR A 103 1.51 -2.87 29.16
CA THR A 103 2.82 -2.40 29.69
C THR A 103 2.86 -2.24 31.21
N ARG A 104 1.72 -2.07 31.89
CA ARG A 104 1.64 -2.01 33.35
C ARG A 104 2.20 -3.25 34.08
N PHE A 105 2.24 -4.40 33.40
CA PHE A 105 2.79 -5.63 33.97
C PHE A 105 4.32 -5.65 33.96
N ILE A 106 4.94 -4.75 33.19
CA ILE A 106 6.38 -4.52 33.11
C ILE A 106 6.84 -3.65 34.28
N ARG A 107 6.20 -2.49 34.46
CA ARG A 107 6.52 -1.53 35.52
C ARG A 107 5.33 -1.41 36.47
N PRO A 108 5.37 -1.99 37.69
CA PRO A 108 4.27 -1.85 38.64
C PRO A 108 4.03 -0.35 38.92
N ALA A 109 2.78 0.08 38.80
CA ALA A 109 2.38 1.46 39.02
C ALA A 109 2.60 1.84 40.48
N ILE A 110 3.70 2.53 40.78
CA ILE A 110 3.98 2.98 42.15
C ILE A 110 3.15 4.23 42.48
N ASN A 111 2.78 5.08 41.49
CA ASN A 111 2.00 6.32 41.73
C ASN A 111 1.11 6.83 40.57
N ASP A 112 1.15 6.26 39.36
CA ASP A 112 0.41 6.77 38.20
C ASP A 112 0.08 5.66 37.19
N THR A 113 -1.04 5.79 36.48
CA THR A 113 -1.37 4.90 35.35
C THR A 113 -0.51 5.25 34.14
N TYR A 114 0.21 4.27 33.61
CA TYR A 114 0.96 4.36 32.35
C TYR A 114 0.04 4.39 31.11
N ASP A 115 -1.28 4.37 31.32
CA ASP A 115 -2.28 4.33 30.26
C ASP A 115 -2.30 5.65 29.45
N PRO A 116 -2.42 5.54 28.11
CA PRO A 116 -2.61 6.69 27.25
C PRO A 116 -3.82 7.53 27.68
N GLY A 117 -3.64 8.84 27.69
CA GLY A 117 -4.73 9.79 27.93
C GLY A 117 -5.63 9.93 26.70
N MET A 118 -6.74 10.65 26.87
CA MET A 118 -7.76 10.77 25.82
C MET A 118 -7.21 11.52 24.60
N MET A 119 -6.35 12.53 24.79
CA MET A 119 -5.78 13.26 23.66
C MET A 119 -4.88 12.36 22.79
N TYR A 120 -4.17 11.42 23.42
CA TYR A 120 -3.39 10.40 22.70
C TYR A 120 -4.27 9.63 21.71
N TYR A 121 -5.40 9.06 22.15
CA TYR A 121 -6.29 8.30 21.28
C TYR A 121 -6.80 9.15 20.10
N PHE A 122 -7.13 10.41 20.38
CA PHE A 122 -7.66 11.31 19.38
C PHE A 122 -6.62 11.64 18.31
N LEU A 123 -5.45 12.12 18.73
CA LEU A 123 -4.39 12.49 17.80
C LEU A 123 -3.79 11.28 17.08
N SER A 124 -3.82 10.09 17.69
CA SER A 124 -3.46 8.83 17.04
C SER A 124 -4.38 8.52 15.86
N ALA A 125 -5.71 8.62 16.04
CA ALA A 125 -6.68 8.37 14.98
C ALA A 125 -6.58 9.42 13.85
N VAL A 126 -6.33 10.69 14.20
CA VAL A 126 -6.05 11.76 13.22
C VAL A 126 -4.81 11.42 12.38
N ALA A 127 -3.72 10.99 13.03
CA ALA A 127 -2.47 10.70 12.35
C ALA A 127 -2.61 9.57 11.31
N ASP A 128 -3.47 8.59 11.57
CA ASP A 128 -3.78 7.51 10.63
C ASP A 128 -4.40 8.06 9.34
N VAL A 129 -5.38 8.97 9.45
CA VAL A 129 -6.07 9.59 8.31
C VAL A 129 -5.21 10.65 7.61
N ALA A 130 -4.35 11.35 8.36
CA ALA A 130 -3.49 12.41 7.84
C ALA A 130 -2.32 11.86 7.02
N ALA A 131 -1.75 10.73 7.43
CA ALA A 131 -0.58 10.14 6.77
C ALA A 131 -0.89 9.52 5.40
N ASN A 132 -2.13 9.12 5.16
CA ASN A 132 -2.52 8.49 3.91
C ASN A 132 -3.83 9.07 3.33
N PRO A 133 -3.80 9.66 2.12
CA PRO A 133 -5.00 10.18 1.47
C PRO A 133 -6.04 9.10 1.12
N TYR A 134 -5.68 7.82 1.09
CA TYR A 134 -6.62 6.71 0.80
C TYR A 134 -7.43 6.27 2.03
N ILE A 135 -6.96 6.55 3.25
CA ILE A 135 -7.70 6.29 4.47
C ILE A 135 -8.64 7.47 4.71
N ASN A 136 -9.94 7.21 4.81
CA ASN A 136 -10.96 8.24 5.02
C ASN A 136 -11.35 8.35 6.50
N ALA A 137 -11.31 7.25 7.25
CA ALA A 137 -11.55 7.23 8.69
C ALA A 137 -10.70 6.19 9.41
N SER A 138 -10.40 6.49 10.67
CA SER A 138 -9.73 5.62 11.63
C SER A 138 -10.48 5.70 12.95
N ALA A 139 -10.72 4.56 13.58
CA ALA A 139 -11.37 4.50 14.87
C ALA A 139 -10.87 3.33 15.72
N ILE A 140 -10.96 3.51 17.03
CA ILE A 140 -10.87 2.42 18.00
C ILE A 140 -12.17 2.39 18.79
N TYR A 141 -12.81 1.24 18.85
CA TYR A 141 -14.08 1.04 19.52
C TYR A 141 -13.89 0.10 20.70
N PHE A 142 -14.11 0.58 21.91
CA PHE A 142 -14.07 -0.26 23.10
C PHE A 142 -15.42 -0.92 23.35
N SER A 143 -15.37 -2.16 23.83
CA SER A 143 -16.52 -2.84 24.39
C SER A 143 -17.06 -2.08 25.62
N PRO A 144 -18.37 -2.22 25.90
CA PRO A 144 -19.02 -1.71 27.11
C PRO A 144 -18.22 -1.94 28.39
N ASN A 145 -17.93 -0.88 29.16
CA ASN A 145 -17.22 -0.99 30.45
C ASN A 145 -15.84 -1.66 30.36
N MET A 146 -15.12 -1.57 29.24
CA MET A 146 -13.78 -2.19 29.10
C MET A 146 -12.65 -1.18 28.81
N SER A 147 -12.93 0.12 28.84
CA SER A 147 -11.91 1.16 28.63
C SER A 147 -11.48 1.83 29.93
N TYR A 148 -10.18 1.82 30.18
CA TYR A 148 -9.52 2.57 31.25
C TYR A 148 -8.91 3.85 30.67
N THR A 149 -8.92 4.93 31.46
CA THR A 149 -8.27 6.18 31.04
C THR A 149 -7.69 6.93 32.23
N SER A 150 -6.53 7.55 32.01
CA SER A 150 -5.87 8.46 32.95
C SER A 150 -6.43 9.90 32.89
N SER A 151 -7.39 10.17 32.00
CA SER A 151 -7.90 11.53 31.70
C SER A 151 -8.84 12.10 32.77
N TYR A 152 -9.18 11.33 33.81
CA TYR A 152 -10.06 11.75 34.90
C TYR A 152 -9.45 11.41 36.26
N ARG A 153 -9.57 12.32 37.24
CA ARG A 153 -9.08 12.10 38.60
C ARG A 153 -9.84 10.95 39.28
N GLY A 154 -9.11 10.06 39.95
CA GLY A 154 -9.70 8.92 40.69
C GLY A 154 -10.11 7.73 39.82
N PHE A 155 -9.78 7.73 38.52
CA PHE A 155 -10.24 6.74 37.54
C PHE A 155 -9.36 5.48 37.45
N PHE A 156 -8.60 5.14 38.49
CA PHE A 156 -7.65 4.02 38.47
C PHE A 156 -8.32 2.64 38.34
N ASN A 157 -9.51 2.46 38.92
CA ASN A 157 -10.24 1.18 38.92
C ASN A 157 -11.65 1.29 38.29
N LYS A 158 -11.91 2.39 37.58
CA LYS A 158 -13.20 2.66 36.96
C LYS A 158 -13.04 2.56 35.45
N THR A 159 -14.06 2.04 34.77
CA THR A 159 -14.10 1.93 33.31
C THR A 159 -15.10 2.94 32.76
N LEU A 160 -14.89 3.41 31.53
CA LEU A 160 -15.88 4.24 30.85
C LEU A 160 -17.03 3.35 30.35
N PRO A 161 -18.30 3.81 30.43
CA PRO A 161 -19.44 3.05 29.92
C PRO A 161 -19.32 2.71 28.44
N ARG A 162 -18.90 3.70 27.65
CA ARG A 162 -18.59 3.62 26.21
C ARG A 162 -17.41 4.55 25.92
N PHE A 163 -16.57 4.19 24.96
CA PHE A 163 -15.48 5.03 24.48
C PHE A 163 -15.09 4.59 23.07
N ALA A 164 -15.18 5.53 22.13
CA ALA A 164 -14.92 5.25 20.73
C ALA A 164 -14.44 6.50 19.99
N PRO A 165 -13.17 6.89 20.11
CA PRO A 165 -12.63 7.99 19.33
C PRO A 165 -12.54 7.58 17.86
N ARG A 166 -13.24 8.34 17.00
CA ARG A 166 -13.27 8.18 15.55
C ARG A 166 -12.84 9.47 14.87
N ALA A 167 -11.76 9.39 14.09
CA ALA A 167 -11.32 10.44 13.19
C ALA A 167 -11.84 10.16 11.78
N PHE A 168 -12.31 11.19 11.09
CA PHE A 168 -12.66 11.09 9.68
C PHE A 168 -12.35 12.38 8.93
N ARG A 169 -12.06 12.24 7.63
CA ARG A 169 -11.77 13.38 6.77
C ARG A 169 -13.06 14.12 6.43
N ALA A 170 -13.09 15.41 6.73
CA ALA A 170 -14.19 16.28 6.35
C ALA A 170 -13.88 16.97 5.02
N ASP A 171 -14.93 17.17 4.20
CA ASP A 171 -14.80 18.01 3.01
C ASP A 171 -14.84 19.48 3.41
N ASP A 172 -13.79 20.21 3.05
CA ASP A 172 -13.46 21.49 3.64
C ASP A 172 -13.66 22.68 2.70
N PHE A 173 -14.21 22.47 1.50
CA PHE A 173 -14.48 23.56 0.55
C PHE A 173 -15.42 24.65 1.10
N ASN A 174 -16.27 24.31 2.07
CA ASN A 174 -17.19 25.24 2.74
C ASN A 174 -16.63 25.84 4.03
N ASP A 175 -15.42 25.46 4.45
CA ASP A 175 -14.80 25.96 5.67
C ASP A 175 -14.26 27.40 5.45
N PRO A 176 -14.54 28.35 6.37
CA PRO A 176 -13.98 29.71 6.31
C PRO A 176 -12.44 29.75 6.24
N VAL A 177 -11.76 28.69 6.71
CA VAL A 177 -10.30 28.55 6.62
C VAL A 177 -9.81 28.48 5.17
N HIS A 178 -10.63 27.96 4.25
CA HIS A 178 -10.25 27.75 2.85
C HIS A 178 -10.81 28.85 1.95
N LEU A 179 -10.08 29.96 1.88
CA LEU A 179 -10.46 31.13 1.07
C LEU A 179 -10.73 30.81 -0.40
N GLN A 180 -10.05 29.80 -0.96
CA GLN A 180 -10.18 29.39 -2.35
C GLN A 180 -11.38 28.44 -2.60
N LYS A 181 -12.05 27.95 -1.56
CA LYS A 181 -13.15 26.97 -1.64
C LYS A 181 -12.79 25.71 -2.45
N ILE A 182 -11.55 25.25 -2.31
CA ILE A 182 -11.04 24.01 -2.91
C ILE A 182 -10.89 22.98 -1.80
N SER A 183 -11.25 21.73 -2.08
CA SER A 183 -11.06 20.63 -1.13
C SER A 183 -9.57 20.34 -0.97
N THR A 184 -9.02 20.57 0.24
CA THR A 184 -7.59 20.33 0.52
C THR A 184 -7.31 18.96 1.12
N MET A 185 -8.35 18.22 1.50
CA MET A 185 -8.27 16.90 2.16
C MET A 185 -7.52 16.89 3.51
N ASN A 186 -7.19 18.07 4.05
CA ASN A 186 -6.35 18.25 5.24
C ASN A 186 -7.16 18.62 6.50
N THR A 187 -8.48 18.61 6.41
CA THR A 187 -9.38 18.91 7.53
C THR A 187 -9.96 17.64 8.11
N PHE A 188 -9.78 17.44 9.41
CA PHE A 188 -10.23 16.24 10.12
C PHE A 188 -11.23 16.61 11.20
N ILE A 189 -12.34 15.88 11.25
CA ILE A 189 -13.25 15.89 12.39
C ILE A 189 -12.94 14.67 13.23
N ILE A 190 -12.86 14.88 14.53
CA ILE A 190 -12.72 13.78 15.47
C ILE A 190 -13.74 13.91 16.58
N GLU A 191 -14.42 12.82 16.85
CA GLU A 191 -15.47 12.74 17.85
C GLU A 191 -15.38 11.43 18.62
N ASP A 192 -15.81 11.46 19.87
CA ASP A 192 -16.00 10.27 20.67
C ASP A 192 -17.42 9.75 20.50
N LEU A 193 -17.56 8.68 19.72
CA LEU A 193 -18.84 8.02 19.46
C LEU A 193 -19.43 7.33 20.68
N GLY A 194 -18.66 7.20 21.76
CA GLY A 194 -19.18 6.76 23.05
C GLY A 194 -19.91 7.85 23.84
N ALA A 195 -19.91 9.10 23.38
CA ALA A 195 -20.53 10.22 24.07
C ALA A 195 -21.91 10.57 23.46
N PHE A 196 -22.97 9.97 24.00
CA PHE A 196 -24.35 10.23 23.60
C PHE A 196 -25.30 10.01 24.76
N GLU A 197 -26.54 10.50 24.61
CA GLU A 197 -27.58 10.33 25.61
C GLU A 197 -27.98 8.85 25.73
N PRO A 198 -28.00 8.24 26.93
CA PRO A 198 -28.21 6.80 27.10
C PRO A 198 -29.48 6.24 26.44
N ASP A 199 -30.52 7.07 26.30
CA ASP A 199 -31.79 6.68 25.69
C ASP A 199 -31.71 6.58 24.14
N SER A 200 -30.65 7.11 23.53
CA SER A 200 -30.45 7.13 22.08
C SER A 200 -29.83 5.82 21.55
N LEU A 201 -30.62 4.75 21.47
CA LEU A 201 -30.19 3.43 20.97
C LEU A 201 -29.59 3.44 19.55
N SER A 202 -29.99 4.40 18.70
CA SER A 202 -29.48 4.54 17.33
C SER A 202 -28.06 5.09 17.26
N LYS A 203 -27.56 5.71 18.34
CA LYS A 203 -26.19 6.22 18.46
C LYS A 203 -25.25 5.25 19.16
N ASP A 204 -25.78 4.25 19.86
CA ASP A 204 -24.97 3.24 20.55
C ASP A 204 -24.35 2.26 19.55
N TYR A 205 -23.06 2.41 19.25
CA TYR A 205 -22.33 1.55 18.32
C TYR A 205 -22.29 0.05 18.71
N THR A 206 -22.68 -0.29 19.94
CA THR A 206 -22.77 -1.68 20.42
C THR A 206 -24.17 -2.29 20.20
N SER A 207 -25.15 -1.46 19.89
CA SER A 207 -26.55 -1.82 19.70
C SER A 207 -26.82 -2.36 18.30
N GLU A 208 -27.85 -3.21 18.18
CA GLU A 208 -28.34 -3.67 16.88
C GLU A 208 -29.03 -2.56 16.08
N PHE A 209 -29.54 -1.53 16.77
CA PHE A 209 -30.17 -0.36 16.17
C PHE A 209 -29.16 0.60 15.51
N TYR A 210 -27.87 0.38 15.75
CA TYR A 210 -26.80 1.14 15.09
C TYR A 210 -26.63 0.64 13.66
N ARG A 211 -26.92 1.52 12.70
CA ARG A 211 -27.09 1.13 11.29
C ARG A 211 -25.84 0.53 10.65
N THR A 212 -24.66 0.97 11.08
CA THR A 212 -23.36 0.52 10.56
C THR A 212 -22.60 -0.29 11.62
N ASN A 213 -23.21 -1.32 12.20
CA ASN A 213 -22.63 -2.08 13.33
C ASN A 213 -21.91 -3.38 12.96
N GLU A 214 -21.88 -3.78 11.69
CA GLU A 214 -21.32 -5.08 11.30
C GLU A 214 -19.86 -5.23 11.70
N TRP A 215 -19.06 -4.16 11.59
CA TRP A 215 -17.65 -4.16 12.01
C TRP A 215 -17.47 -4.49 13.50
N TYR A 216 -18.45 -4.11 14.35
CA TYR A 216 -18.39 -4.40 15.79
C TYR A 216 -18.51 -5.90 16.03
N LYS A 217 -19.48 -6.53 15.36
CA LYS A 217 -19.80 -7.96 15.50
C LYS A 217 -18.73 -8.90 14.95
N VAL A 218 -17.75 -8.40 14.20
CA VAL A 218 -16.62 -9.20 13.67
C VAL A 218 -15.79 -9.80 14.79
N TRP A 219 -15.51 -9.03 15.84
CA TRP A 219 -14.66 -9.46 16.96
C TRP A 219 -15.27 -9.22 18.34
N LEU A 220 -16.25 -8.32 18.45
CA LEU A 220 -16.84 -7.90 19.73
C LEU A 220 -18.34 -8.22 19.81
N PRO A 221 -18.87 -8.55 21.00
CA PRO A 221 -18.13 -8.85 22.22
C PRO A 221 -17.33 -10.16 22.08
N ASP A 222 -16.21 -10.26 22.78
CA ASP A 222 -15.37 -11.46 22.78
C ASP A 222 -16.11 -12.64 23.45
N ARG A 223 -16.67 -13.54 22.64
CA ARG A 223 -17.39 -14.73 23.12
C ARG A 223 -16.43 -15.91 23.12
N VAL A 224 -15.90 -16.25 24.30
CA VAL A 224 -15.00 -17.39 24.46
C VAL A 224 -15.80 -18.62 24.88
N GLU A 225 -15.97 -19.60 23.99
CA GLU A 225 -16.76 -20.83 24.28
C GLU A 225 -16.05 -21.86 25.17
N ARG A 226 -14.70 -21.79 25.29
CA ARG A 226 -13.89 -22.79 26.01
C ARG A 226 -12.94 -22.19 27.05
N ARG A 227 -11.68 -21.94 26.66
CA ARG A 227 -10.59 -21.51 27.54
C ARG A 227 -10.25 -20.06 27.23
N HIS A 228 -10.13 -19.23 28.26
CA HIS A 228 -9.75 -17.82 28.12
C HIS A 228 -8.29 -17.62 27.66
N ASP A 229 -7.43 -18.62 27.83
CA ASP A 229 -5.99 -18.57 27.50
C ASP A 229 -5.67 -18.94 26.04
N THR A 230 -6.54 -18.60 25.08
CA THR A 230 -6.35 -18.95 23.66
C THR A 230 -5.79 -17.81 22.82
N LYS A 231 -5.63 -16.61 23.39
CA LYS A 231 -5.21 -15.43 22.64
C LYS A 231 -3.73 -15.49 22.30
N THR A 232 -3.40 -15.18 21.06
CA THR A 232 -2.04 -15.17 20.51
C THR A 232 -1.10 -14.30 21.33
N THR A 233 0.09 -14.84 21.64
CA THR A 233 1.14 -14.11 22.37
C THR A 233 2.30 -13.74 21.47
N TYR A 234 2.88 -12.58 21.76
CA TYR A 234 4.06 -12.03 21.10
C TYR A 234 5.13 -11.76 22.14
N GLN A 235 6.38 -12.04 21.79
CA GLN A 235 7.52 -11.87 22.69
C GLN A 235 8.43 -10.76 22.16
N VAL A 236 8.81 -9.84 23.03
CA VAL A 236 9.71 -8.72 22.72
C VAL A 236 10.88 -8.73 23.70
N GLU A 237 12.08 -8.76 23.16
CA GLU A 237 13.32 -8.56 23.94
C GLU A 237 13.67 -7.07 23.88
N ILE A 238 13.47 -6.36 24.99
CA ILE A 238 13.71 -4.92 25.14
C ILE A 238 15.06 -4.70 25.81
N ARG A 239 15.92 -3.90 25.19
CA ARG A 239 17.20 -3.46 25.75
C ARG A 239 17.20 -1.94 25.94
N TYR A 240 17.18 -1.50 27.18
CA TYR A 240 17.14 -0.06 27.50
C TYR A 240 18.53 0.60 27.41
N ALA A 241 18.55 1.94 27.43
CA ALA A 241 19.78 2.74 27.45
C ALA A 241 20.76 2.35 28.56
N ASN A 242 20.26 1.89 29.71
CA ASN A 242 21.07 1.50 30.87
C ASN A 242 21.70 0.09 30.73
N ASN A 243 21.66 -0.54 29.55
CA ASN A 243 22.05 -1.94 29.30
C ASN A 243 21.22 -3.00 30.04
N THR A 244 20.08 -2.63 30.63
CA THR A 244 19.14 -3.60 31.19
C THR A 244 18.38 -4.30 30.06
N ASN A 245 18.35 -5.62 30.11
CA ASN A 245 17.58 -6.45 29.19
C ASN A 245 16.31 -6.93 29.90
N GLU A 246 15.19 -6.82 29.22
CA GLU A 246 13.89 -7.26 29.70
C GLU A 246 13.16 -8.01 28.59
N THR A 247 12.52 -9.11 28.93
CA THR A 247 11.69 -9.86 27.98
C THR A 247 10.23 -9.68 28.35
N PHE A 248 9.45 -9.10 27.45
CA PHE A 248 8.03 -8.88 27.66
C PHE A 248 7.20 -9.74 26.71
N THR A 249 6.25 -10.47 27.28
CA THR A 249 5.28 -11.27 26.54
C THR A 249 3.90 -10.66 26.71
N PHE A 250 3.24 -10.33 25.61
CA PHE A 250 1.91 -9.72 25.61
C PHE A 250 0.97 -10.43 24.66
N HIS A 251 -0.33 -10.36 24.94
CA HIS A 251 -1.37 -10.86 24.05
C HIS A 251 -1.65 -9.84 22.95
N GLY A 252 -1.79 -10.27 21.70
CA GLY A 252 -2.06 -9.39 20.56
C GLY A 252 -3.21 -9.88 19.69
N PRO A 253 -3.43 -9.25 18.52
CA PRO A 253 -4.33 -9.80 17.50
C PRO A 253 -3.85 -11.17 17.00
N PRO A 254 -4.74 -11.96 16.35
CA PRO A 254 -4.40 -13.25 15.77
C PRO A 254 -3.16 -13.20 14.88
N GLY A 255 -2.39 -14.29 14.83
CA GLY A 255 -1.23 -14.40 13.95
C GLY A 255 -1.62 -14.49 12.46
N ASN A 256 -0.69 -14.17 11.56
CA ASN A 256 -0.89 -14.30 10.11
C ASN A 256 -1.22 -15.74 9.67
N ASP A 257 -0.77 -16.72 10.45
CA ASP A 257 -0.97 -18.15 10.22
C ASP A 257 -2.37 -18.65 10.64
N GLU A 258 -3.05 -17.91 11.51
CA GLU A 258 -4.33 -18.30 12.11
C GLU A 258 -5.53 -18.06 11.17
N THR A 259 -6.68 -18.65 11.50
CA THR A 259 -7.95 -18.46 10.79
C THR A 259 -9.10 -18.33 11.80
N PRO A 260 -9.83 -17.20 11.84
CA PRO A 260 -9.64 -15.98 11.03
C PRO A 260 -8.27 -15.31 11.28
N GLY A 261 -7.75 -14.61 10.26
CA GLY A 261 -6.47 -13.91 10.33
C GLY A 261 -6.51 -12.67 11.23
N PRO A 262 -5.42 -11.88 11.30
CA PRO A 262 -5.33 -10.69 12.16
C PRO A 262 -6.39 -9.63 11.85
N VAL A 263 -6.78 -9.53 10.58
CA VAL A 263 -7.68 -8.49 10.07
C VAL A 263 -8.78 -9.15 9.25
N ASN A 264 -10.02 -8.78 9.55
CA ASN A 264 -11.19 -9.17 8.78
C ASN A 264 -11.77 -7.95 8.07
N TRP A 265 -12.31 -8.18 6.88
CA TRP A 265 -12.92 -7.14 6.05
C TRP A 265 -14.41 -7.03 6.34
N THR A 266 -14.93 -5.81 6.31
CA THR A 266 -16.37 -5.56 6.39
C THR A 266 -16.98 -5.63 4.99
N ARG A 267 -18.28 -5.91 4.93
CA ARG A 267 -19.06 -5.62 3.73
C ARG A 267 -18.98 -4.12 3.42
N PRO A 268 -18.98 -3.70 2.14
CA PRO A 268 -19.03 -2.28 1.85
C PRO A 268 -20.35 -1.70 2.32
N TYR A 269 -20.30 -0.54 2.97
CA TYR A 269 -21.48 0.05 3.59
C TYR A 269 -21.48 1.58 3.47
N PHE A 270 -22.66 2.20 3.58
CA PHE A 270 -22.79 3.66 3.51
C PHE A 270 -22.81 4.32 4.91
N ASP A 271 -21.83 5.19 5.19
CA ASP A 271 -21.73 5.88 6.49
C ASP A 271 -22.65 7.10 6.56
N CYS A 272 -23.79 6.94 7.24
CA CYS A 272 -24.88 7.91 7.33
C CYS A 272 -24.52 9.11 8.24
N GLY A 273 -24.59 10.34 7.70
CA GLY A 273 -24.52 11.59 8.47
C GLY A 273 -23.13 12.05 8.92
N ARG A 274 -22.08 11.29 8.61
CA ARG A 274 -20.68 11.68 8.82
C ARG A 274 -19.98 11.86 7.48
N LEU A 275 -19.28 10.83 7.00
CA LEU A 275 -18.61 10.85 5.70
C LEU A 275 -19.61 10.90 4.54
N SER A 276 -20.80 10.32 4.68
CA SER A 276 -21.82 10.23 3.62
C SER A 276 -21.28 9.59 2.34
N LYS A 277 -20.49 8.53 2.49
CA LYS A 277 -19.83 7.79 1.41
C LYS A 277 -19.94 6.29 1.62
N TRP A 278 -19.78 5.55 0.53
CA TRP A 278 -19.60 4.10 0.55
C TRP A 278 -18.17 3.77 0.99
N LEU A 279 -18.04 2.96 2.04
CA LEU A 279 -16.77 2.64 2.68
C LEU A 279 -16.57 1.13 2.78
N VAL A 280 -15.30 0.73 2.80
CA VAL A 280 -14.87 -0.64 3.16
C VAL A 280 -13.93 -0.54 4.35
N GLY A 281 -14.19 -1.35 5.37
CA GLY A 281 -13.45 -1.37 6.63
C GLY A 281 -12.54 -2.59 6.75
N ALA A 282 -11.33 -2.37 7.26
CA ALA A 282 -10.45 -3.40 7.79
C ALA A 282 -10.52 -3.37 9.34
N VAL A 283 -10.86 -4.51 9.95
CA VAL A 283 -11.11 -4.61 11.40
C VAL A 283 -10.12 -5.57 12.07
N SER A 284 -9.40 -5.08 13.08
CA SER A 284 -8.45 -5.86 13.87
C SER A 284 -8.80 -5.77 15.37
N PRO A 285 -8.77 -6.88 16.12
CA PRO A 285 -9.09 -6.86 17.54
C PRO A 285 -7.90 -6.37 18.38
N VAL A 286 -8.19 -5.74 19.51
CA VAL A 286 -7.21 -5.32 20.52
C VAL A 286 -7.33 -6.24 21.72
N ALA A 287 -6.23 -6.90 22.08
CA ALA A 287 -6.18 -7.78 23.23
C ALA A 287 -5.69 -7.02 24.47
N ASP A 288 -6.37 -7.23 25.60
CA ASP A 288 -5.95 -6.75 26.89
C ASP A 288 -6.33 -7.76 27.99
N ILE A 289 -5.71 -7.63 29.15
CA ILE A 289 -6.02 -8.44 30.33
C ILE A 289 -7.14 -7.74 31.11
N TYR A 290 -8.28 -8.42 31.22
CA TYR A 290 -9.49 -7.87 31.83
C TYR A 290 -10.16 -8.90 32.77
N PRO A 291 -10.76 -8.48 33.89
CA PRO A 291 -10.74 -7.14 34.50
C PRO A 291 -9.34 -6.76 35.01
N ARG A 292 -9.03 -5.46 35.03
CA ARG A 292 -7.75 -4.94 35.54
C ARG A 292 -7.82 -4.67 37.05
N HIS A 293 -6.64 -4.66 37.69
CA HIS A 293 -6.43 -4.09 39.04
C HIS A 293 -7.21 -4.82 40.15
N THR A 294 -7.52 -6.09 39.91
CA THR A 294 -8.31 -6.91 40.85
C THR A 294 -7.51 -7.42 42.04
N GLN A 295 -6.20 -7.14 42.14
CA GLN A 295 -5.23 -7.74 43.07
C GLN A 295 -5.09 -9.28 42.95
N PHE A 296 -6.04 -9.95 42.31
CA PHE A 296 -6.13 -11.39 42.12
C PHE A 296 -5.79 -11.78 40.67
N ARG A 297 -4.53 -12.14 40.43
CA ARG A 297 -4.05 -12.53 39.08
C ARG A 297 -4.80 -13.70 38.45
N HIS A 298 -5.44 -14.57 39.24
CA HIS A 298 -6.20 -15.71 38.73
C HIS A 298 -7.56 -15.33 38.13
N ILE A 299 -8.02 -14.09 38.34
CA ILE A 299 -9.26 -13.53 37.77
C ILE A 299 -8.95 -12.68 36.53
N GLU A 300 -7.70 -12.26 36.36
CA GLU A 300 -7.25 -11.49 35.21
C GLU A 300 -7.01 -12.46 34.02
N TYR A 301 -7.78 -12.33 32.94
CA TYR A 301 -7.63 -13.19 31.75
C TYR A 301 -7.59 -12.37 30.44
N PRO A 302 -6.93 -12.86 29.39
CA PRO A 302 -6.83 -12.12 28.14
C PRO A 302 -8.17 -12.14 27.38
N THR A 303 -8.60 -10.97 26.92
CA THR A 303 -9.84 -10.77 26.15
C THR A 303 -9.65 -9.72 25.07
N TYR A 304 -10.49 -9.78 24.03
CA TYR A 304 -10.61 -8.66 23.10
C TYR A 304 -11.49 -7.57 23.70
N THR A 305 -10.85 -6.46 24.11
CA THR A 305 -11.50 -5.33 24.79
C THR A 305 -11.91 -4.23 23.84
N ALA A 306 -11.27 -4.15 22.67
CA ALA A 306 -11.57 -3.18 21.63
C ALA A 306 -11.34 -3.73 20.22
N ALA A 307 -11.80 -3.00 19.22
CA ALA A 307 -11.53 -3.26 17.81
C ALA A 307 -11.06 -1.96 17.14
N VAL A 308 -9.98 -2.05 16.36
CA VAL A 308 -9.54 -0.98 15.47
C VAL A 308 -10.21 -1.16 14.13
N VAL A 309 -10.77 -0.08 13.59
CA VAL A 309 -11.42 -0.03 12.28
C VAL A 309 -10.74 1.04 11.43
N MET A 310 -10.22 0.62 10.28
CA MET A 310 -9.65 1.50 9.27
C MET A 310 -10.54 1.48 8.03
N GLU A 311 -10.92 2.64 7.52
CA GLU A 311 -11.93 2.73 6.45
C GLU A 311 -11.40 3.49 5.25
N MET A 312 -11.66 2.95 4.06
CA MET A 312 -11.35 3.61 2.79
C MET A 312 -12.60 3.75 1.92
N ASP A 313 -12.54 4.68 0.97
CA ASP A 313 -13.60 4.92 0.00
C ASP A 313 -13.76 3.73 -0.97
N TYR A 314 -14.97 3.17 -1.06
CA TYR A 314 -15.26 2.06 -1.98
C TYR A 314 -15.05 2.46 -3.44
N GLU A 315 -15.30 3.73 -3.80
CA GLU A 315 -15.13 4.19 -5.19
C GLU A 315 -13.67 4.17 -5.66
N ARG A 316 -12.71 4.07 -4.73
CA ARG A 316 -11.28 4.00 -5.03
C ARG A 316 -10.76 2.57 -5.19
N ILE A 317 -11.60 1.57 -4.94
CA ILE A 317 -11.22 0.15 -5.07
C ILE A 317 -11.42 -0.29 -6.51
N ASP A 318 -10.37 -0.84 -7.11
CA ASP A 318 -10.42 -1.38 -8.48
C ASP A 318 -11.24 -2.68 -8.53
N ILE A 319 -12.16 -2.74 -9.50
CA ILE A 319 -12.95 -3.93 -9.79
C ILE A 319 -12.29 -4.79 -10.88
N ASN A 320 -12.43 -6.11 -10.76
CA ASN A 320 -11.96 -7.03 -11.79
C ASN A 320 -13.14 -7.53 -12.63
N GLN A 321 -13.24 -7.04 -13.87
CA GLN A 321 -14.31 -7.38 -14.80
C GLN A 321 -14.02 -8.62 -15.66
N CYS A 322 -12.80 -9.14 -15.61
CA CYS A 322 -12.37 -10.26 -16.43
C CYS A 322 -13.03 -11.59 -16.01
N PRO A 323 -13.09 -12.60 -16.90
CA PRO A 323 -13.58 -13.92 -16.54
C PRO A 323 -12.70 -14.55 -15.46
N PRO A 324 -13.22 -15.54 -14.70
CA PRO A 324 -12.43 -16.28 -13.72
C PRO A 324 -11.21 -16.93 -14.37
N SER A 325 -10.04 -16.69 -13.79
CA SER A 325 -8.73 -17.17 -14.23
C SER A 325 -7.82 -17.32 -13.01
N PRO A 326 -6.66 -18.00 -13.11
CA PRO A 326 -5.69 -18.01 -12.02
C PRO A 326 -5.27 -16.58 -11.65
N GLY A 327 -5.54 -16.17 -10.39
CA GLY A 327 -5.38 -14.78 -9.94
C GLY A 327 -6.66 -13.92 -10.00
N ASN A 328 -7.73 -14.43 -10.62
CA ASN A 328 -9.10 -13.91 -10.54
C ASN A 328 -10.06 -14.95 -9.92
N ASP A 329 -9.66 -15.52 -8.78
CA ASP A 329 -10.46 -16.54 -8.11
C ASP A 329 -11.73 -15.96 -7.45
N ARG A 330 -12.76 -16.79 -7.29
CA ARG A 330 -14.02 -16.41 -6.62
C ARG A 330 -13.76 -16.26 -5.11
N PRO A 331 -14.44 -15.31 -4.42
CA PRO A 331 -15.60 -14.53 -4.87
C PRO A 331 -15.25 -13.23 -5.63
N ASN A 332 -15.92 -13.00 -6.75
CA ASN A 332 -15.86 -11.74 -7.52
C ASN A 332 -17.20 -11.54 -8.25
N LYS A 333 -17.98 -10.54 -7.83
CA LYS A 333 -19.30 -10.23 -8.40
C LYS A 333 -19.22 -9.67 -9.83
N PHE A 334 -18.12 -9.04 -10.19
CA PHE A 334 -17.92 -8.39 -11.49
C PHE A 334 -17.27 -9.31 -12.52
N ALA A 335 -16.96 -10.56 -12.16
CA ALA A 335 -16.38 -11.52 -13.07
C ALA A 335 -17.25 -11.69 -14.33
N SER A 336 -16.59 -11.77 -15.49
CA SER A 336 -17.24 -11.92 -16.81
C SER A 336 -18.17 -10.75 -17.21
N THR A 337 -17.99 -9.56 -16.64
CA THR A 337 -18.68 -8.33 -17.12
C THR A 337 -17.89 -7.61 -18.21
N ALA A 338 -16.63 -7.98 -18.45
CA ALA A 338 -15.83 -7.43 -19.53
C ALA A 338 -16.42 -7.77 -20.91
N ARG A 339 -16.40 -6.80 -21.81
CA ARG A 339 -16.98 -6.88 -23.16
C ARG A 339 -15.92 -7.17 -24.23
N CYS A 340 -14.94 -8.00 -23.88
CA CYS A 340 -13.94 -8.46 -24.83
C CYS A 340 -14.56 -9.41 -25.87
N LYS A 341 -14.08 -9.32 -27.12
CA LYS A 341 -14.48 -10.21 -28.23
C LYS A 341 -13.92 -11.62 -28.05
N GLU A 342 -14.49 -12.60 -28.75
CA GLU A 342 -13.99 -13.99 -28.74
C GLU A 342 -12.56 -14.14 -29.26
N THR A 343 -12.10 -13.23 -30.12
CA THR A 343 -10.72 -13.17 -30.62
C THR A 343 -9.74 -12.54 -29.61
N THR A 344 -10.25 -12.05 -28.48
CA THR A 344 -9.50 -11.33 -27.45
C THR A 344 -9.64 -11.95 -26.06
N GLU A 345 -8.68 -11.65 -25.19
CA GLU A 345 -8.56 -12.06 -23.80
C GLU A 345 -8.51 -10.83 -22.90
N CYS A 346 -9.15 -10.90 -21.74
CA CYS A 346 -9.26 -9.78 -20.81
C CYS A 346 -8.09 -9.75 -19.83
N GLU A 347 -7.49 -8.58 -19.65
CA GLU A 347 -6.50 -8.28 -18.61
C GLU A 347 -6.98 -7.07 -17.81
N PRO A 348 -7.05 -7.13 -16.47
CA PRO A 348 -7.48 -6.00 -15.66
C PRO A 348 -6.47 -4.85 -15.70
N LEU A 349 -6.95 -3.62 -15.56
CA LEU A 349 -6.11 -2.43 -15.41
C LEU A 349 -6.13 -1.99 -13.94
N ASP A 350 -4.97 -1.54 -13.45
CA ASP A 350 -4.81 -1.10 -12.07
C ASP A 350 -4.99 0.42 -11.92
N GLY A 351 -5.52 0.87 -10.78
CA GLY A 351 -5.67 2.28 -10.42
C GLY A 351 -6.84 2.99 -11.11
N TRP A 352 -7.85 2.25 -11.56
CA TRP A 352 -9.02 2.75 -12.29
C TRP A 352 -10.18 3.20 -11.37
N GLY A 353 -10.22 2.69 -10.14
CA GLY A 353 -11.30 2.78 -9.18
C GLY A 353 -12.52 1.93 -9.55
N PHE A 354 -13.64 2.19 -8.87
CA PHE A 354 -14.94 1.61 -9.16
C PHE A 354 -15.53 2.25 -10.43
N ARG A 355 -15.07 1.83 -11.60
CA ARG A 355 -15.52 2.34 -12.90
C ARG A 355 -15.53 1.23 -13.95
N ARG A 356 -16.47 1.32 -14.91
CA ARG A 356 -16.47 0.46 -16.09
C ARG A 356 -15.22 0.68 -16.93
N GLY A 357 -14.80 -0.39 -17.61
CA GLY A 357 -13.71 -0.34 -18.57
C GLY A 357 -12.33 -0.38 -17.93
N GLY A 358 -12.23 -0.77 -16.66
CA GLY A 358 -10.98 -1.02 -15.93
C GLY A 358 -10.27 -2.30 -16.37
N TYR A 359 -10.25 -2.58 -17.67
CA TYR A 359 -9.61 -3.74 -18.28
C TYR A 359 -9.13 -3.37 -19.68
N GLN A 360 -8.27 -4.20 -20.26
CA GLN A 360 -7.89 -4.16 -21.67
C GLN A 360 -8.06 -5.54 -22.30
N CYS A 361 -8.48 -5.56 -23.55
CA CYS A 361 -8.64 -6.78 -24.34
C CYS A 361 -7.40 -6.97 -25.22
N ARG A 362 -6.57 -7.96 -24.85
CA ARG A 362 -5.43 -8.42 -25.64
C ARG A 362 -5.86 -9.46 -26.65
N CYS A 363 -5.10 -9.67 -27.72
CA CYS A 363 -5.40 -10.77 -28.63
C CYS A 363 -5.12 -12.11 -27.94
N ARG A 364 -5.99 -13.09 -28.15
CA ARG A 364 -5.75 -14.46 -27.70
C ARG A 364 -4.53 -15.06 -28.40
N PRO A 365 -3.87 -16.07 -27.81
CA PRO A 365 -2.87 -16.87 -28.51
C PRO A 365 -3.39 -17.35 -29.88
N GLY A 366 -2.56 -17.28 -30.92
CA GLY A 366 -2.95 -17.56 -32.31
C GLY A 366 -3.67 -16.41 -33.04
N TYR A 367 -3.87 -15.26 -32.39
CA TYR A 367 -4.37 -14.03 -32.99
C TYR A 367 -3.39 -12.87 -32.81
N ARG A 368 -3.48 -11.87 -33.68
CA ARG A 368 -2.67 -10.65 -33.64
C ARG A 368 -3.50 -9.40 -33.83
N LEU A 369 -2.95 -8.27 -33.42
CA LEU A 369 -3.58 -6.98 -33.70
C LEU A 369 -3.61 -6.72 -35.23
N PRO A 370 -4.68 -6.10 -35.74
CA PRO A 370 -4.72 -5.58 -37.09
C PRO A 370 -3.58 -4.59 -37.35
N SER A 371 -3.16 -4.45 -38.60
CA SER A 371 -2.03 -3.59 -38.97
C SER A 371 -2.23 -2.11 -38.63
N ILE A 372 -3.47 -1.66 -38.42
CA ILE A 372 -3.81 -0.27 -38.08
C ILE A 372 -3.79 -0.01 -36.57
N VAL A 373 -3.92 -1.05 -35.75
CA VAL A 373 -4.05 -0.94 -34.28
C VAL A 373 -2.70 -1.20 -33.62
N ARG A 374 -2.33 -0.32 -32.69
CA ARG A 374 -1.01 -0.35 -32.03
C ARG A 374 -0.99 -0.98 -30.66
N ARG A 375 -2.12 -0.98 -29.96
CA ARG A 375 -2.23 -1.35 -28.55
C ARG A 375 -3.41 -2.30 -28.36
N PRO A 376 -3.40 -3.11 -27.28
CA PRO A 376 -4.60 -3.79 -26.82
C PRO A 376 -5.79 -2.85 -26.73
N TYR A 377 -6.99 -3.37 -26.98
CA TYR A 377 -8.20 -2.56 -26.96
C TYR A 377 -8.56 -2.20 -25.53
N LEU A 378 -8.58 -0.89 -25.21
CA LEU A 378 -8.92 -0.43 -23.87
C LEU A 378 -10.41 -0.62 -23.60
N GLY A 379 -10.74 -1.17 -22.43
CA GLY A 379 -12.11 -1.39 -21.97
C GLY A 379 -12.91 -0.09 -21.95
N GLU A 380 -12.33 1.04 -21.52
CA GLU A 380 -13.00 2.36 -21.57
C GLU A 380 -13.54 2.70 -22.98
N ILE A 381 -12.79 2.37 -24.03
CA ILE A 381 -13.18 2.65 -25.41
C ILE A 381 -14.29 1.68 -25.85
N ILE A 382 -14.16 0.40 -25.47
CA ILE A 382 -15.17 -0.64 -25.77
C ILE A 382 -16.50 -0.30 -25.09
N GLU A 383 -16.47 0.07 -23.82
CA GLU A 383 -17.64 0.43 -23.01
C GLU A 383 -18.32 1.72 -23.48
N ARG A 384 -17.62 2.59 -24.23
CA ARG A 384 -18.18 3.81 -24.83
C ARG A 384 -18.55 3.65 -26.31
N ALA A 385 -18.24 2.50 -26.92
CA ALA A 385 -18.47 2.29 -28.33
C ALA A 385 -19.98 2.23 -28.65
N THR A 386 -20.35 2.76 -29.82
CA THR A 386 -21.69 2.54 -30.38
C THR A 386 -21.84 1.08 -30.81
N SER A 387 -23.08 0.62 -31.02
CA SER A 387 -23.35 -0.71 -31.56
C SER A 387 -22.55 -0.99 -32.84
N ASP A 388 -22.61 -0.08 -33.81
CA ASP A 388 -21.88 -0.20 -35.08
C ASP A 388 -20.37 -0.27 -34.89
N GLN A 389 -19.81 0.52 -33.97
CA GLN A 389 -18.38 0.50 -33.68
C GLN A 389 -17.96 -0.81 -33.01
N TYR A 390 -18.77 -1.32 -32.08
CA TYR A 390 -18.47 -2.55 -31.35
C TYR A 390 -18.53 -3.77 -32.28
N TYR A 391 -19.54 -3.90 -33.14
CA TYR A 391 -19.68 -5.08 -34.00
C TYR A 391 -18.68 -5.12 -35.17
N ASN A 392 -18.23 -3.95 -35.67
CA ASN A 392 -17.31 -3.89 -36.81
C ASN A 392 -15.83 -3.79 -36.42
N ASN A 393 -15.51 -3.50 -35.15
CA ASN A 393 -14.14 -3.32 -34.68
C ASN A 393 -13.83 -4.19 -33.45
N PHE A 394 -12.64 -4.01 -32.87
CA PHE A 394 -12.14 -4.71 -31.67
C PHE A 394 -11.83 -6.20 -31.86
N ASP A 395 -11.88 -6.71 -33.08
CA ASP A 395 -11.47 -8.07 -33.41
C ASP A 395 -9.98 -8.18 -33.76
N CYS A 396 -9.35 -9.25 -33.27
CA CYS A 396 -8.00 -9.61 -33.65
C CYS A 396 -7.98 -10.47 -34.92
N SER A 397 -6.94 -10.30 -35.74
CA SER A 397 -6.73 -11.08 -36.95
C SER A 397 -6.09 -12.43 -36.61
N LYS A 398 -6.58 -13.54 -37.20
CA LYS A 398 -5.99 -14.86 -36.98
C LYS A 398 -4.58 -14.93 -37.60
N ILE A 399 -3.63 -15.51 -36.86
CA ILE A 399 -2.30 -15.84 -37.36
C ILE A 399 -2.41 -17.06 -38.27
N GLY A 400 -1.72 -17.05 -39.41
CA GLY A 400 -1.74 -18.14 -40.38
C GLY A 400 -0.97 -19.37 -39.88
N TRP A 401 0.21 -19.61 -40.45
CA TRP A 401 1.08 -20.71 -40.04
C TRP A 401 1.75 -20.42 -38.70
N ILE A 402 1.43 -21.20 -37.68
CA ILE A 402 2.07 -21.17 -36.35
C ILE A 402 3.18 -22.23 -36.32
N GLN A 403 4.31 -21.90 -35.69
CA GLN A 403 5.47 -22.78 -35.55
C GLN A 403 5.43 -23.49 -34.19
N GLY A 404 5.74 -24.78 -34.17
CA GLY A 404 6.05 -25.49 -32.93
C GLY A 404 7.45 -25.14 -32.44
N LEU A 405 7.66 -25.18 -31.13
CA LEU A 405 9.00 -25.09 -30.55
C LEU A 405 9.82 -26.34 -30.92
N PRO A 406 11.13 -26.20 -31.19
CA PRO A 406 11.99 -27.34 -31.49
C PRO A 406 12.11 -28.25 -30.25
N SER A 407 12.09 -29.57 -30.46
CA SER A 407 12.25 -30.56 -29.39
C SER A 407 13.71 -30.71 -28.93
N GLU A 408 14.66 -30.50 -29.84
CA GLU A 408 16.10 -30.59 -29.59
C GLU A 408 16.73 -29.20 -29.76
N LEU A 409 17.61 -28.83 -28.83
CA LEU A 409 18.34 -27.57 -28.88
C LEU A 409 19.75 -27.83 -29.40
N GLU A 410 20.17 -27.04 -30.38
CA GLU A 410 21.52 -27.08 -30.92
C GLU A 410 22.33 -25.86 -30.46
N LYS A 411 23.66 -25.94 -30.62
CA LYS A 411 24.52 -24.77 -30.43
C LYS A 411 24.26 -23.75 -31.53
N ALA A 412 24.20 -22.48 -31.15
CA ALA A 412 24.11 -21.39 -32.11
C ALA A 412 25.31 -21.39 -33.08
N PRO A 413 25.11 -21.06 -34.37
CA PRO A 413 26.20 -20.87 -35.31
C PRO A 413 27.24 -19.85 -34.80
N ALA A 414 28.52 -20.10 -35.06
CA ALA A 414 29.61 -19.27 -34.56
C ALA A 414 29.47 -17.78 -34.95
N PHE A 415 28.91 -17.48 -36.13
CA PHE A 415 28.67 -16.10 -36.56
C PHE A 415 27.65 -15.38 -35.67
N LEU A 416 26.58 -16.08 -35.26
CA LEU A 416 25.52 -15.48 -34.45
C LEU A 416 26.06 -15.14 -33.06
N ARG A 417 26.82 -16.07 -32.47
CA ARG A 417 27.55 -15.84 -31.21
C ARG A 417 28.49 -14.63 -31.30
N ALA A 418 29.21 -14.46 -32.41
CA ALA A 418 30.07 -13.29 -32.60
C ALA A 418 29.28 -11.97 -32.61
N VAL A 419 28.10 -11.93 -33.25
CA VAL A 419 27.22 -10.75 -33.25
C VAL A 419 26.75 -10.37 -31.84
N TYR A 420 26.34 -11.36 -31.04
CA TYR A 420 25.92 -11.09 -29.65
C TYR A 420 27.10 -10.65 -28.78
N ARG A 421 28.29 -11.24 -28.97
CA ARG A 421 29.51 -10.83 -28.24
C ARG A 421 29.95 -9.41 -28.58
N ASP A 422 29.84 -9.00 -29.84
CA ASP A 422 30.17 -7.64 -30.28
C ASP A 422 29.15 -6.62 -29.75
N ARG A 423 27.86 -6.94 -29.84
CA ARG A 423 26.78 -6.09 -29.33
C ARG A 423 26.87 -5.89 -27.81
N TYR A 424 27.15 -6.97 -27.08
CA TYR A 424 27.16 -7.03 -25.61
C TYR A 424 28.57 -7.33 -25.07
N HIS A 425 29.56 -6.56 -25.52
CA HIS A 425 30.97 -6.75 -25.15
C HIS A 425 31.22 -6.71 -23.63
N GLU A 426 30.41 -5.95 -22.88
CA GLU A 426 30.46 -5.85 -21.43
C GLU A 426 30.17 -7.19 -20.69
N TYR A 427 29.57 -8.15 -21.38
CA TYR A 427 29.35 -9.51 -20.87
C TYR A 427 30.49 -10.48 -21.22
N VAL A 428 31.39 -10.10 -22.12
CA VAL A 428 32.57 -10.89 -22.50
C VAL A 428 33.78 -10.51 -21.65
N GLN A 429 34.01 -9.20 -21.48
CA GLN A 429 35.07 -8.64 -20.64
C GLN A 429 34.45 -8.01 -19.40
N ALA A 430 33.80 -8.84 -18.59
CA ALA A 430 33.05 -8.36 -17.44
C ALA A 430 33.99 -7.99 -16.28
N ALA A 431 33.83 -6.78 -15.74
CA ALA A 431 34.41 -6.43 -14.45
C ALA A 431 33.69 -7.22 -13.35
N THR A 432 34.43 -7.82 -12.43
CA THR A 432 33.89 -8.63 -11.35
C THR A 432 34.02 -7.90 -10.00
N GLY A 433 33.18 -8.28 -9.04
CA GLY A 433 33.18 -7.69 -7.70
C GLY A 433 32.70 -6.23 -7.67
N PRO A 434 33.24 -5.38 -6.76
CA PRO A 434 32.81 -3.99 -6.62
C PRO A 434 32.95 -3.15 -7.89
N ALA A 435 33.94 -3.46 -8.73
CA ALA A 435 34.18 -2.75 -9.99
C ALA A 435 33.01 -2.86 -10.98
N ALA A 436 32.18 -3.91 -10.88
CA ALA A 436 31.00 -4.09 -11.70
C ALA A 436 29.96 -2.96 -11.52
N LEU A 437 29.91 -2.36 -10.32
CA LEU A 437 28.94 -1.31 -9.98
C LEU A 437 29.24 0.04 -10.63
N HIS A 438 30.49 0.26 -11.04
CA HIS A 438 30.97 1.54 -11.59
C HIS A 438 31.29 1.46 -13.08
N ALA A 439 30.96 0.35 -13.74
CA ALA A 439 31.20 0.18 -15.16
C ALA A 439 30.37 1.17 -16.00
N PRO A 440 30.92 1.76 -17.07
CA PRO A 440 30.18 2.70 -17.93
C PRO A 440 29.03 2.03 -18.69
N ARG A 441 29.14 0.72 -18.94
CA ARG A 441 28.05 -0.14 -19.40
C ARG A 441 27.79 -1.20 -18.33
N PRO A 442 26.60 -1.25 -17.75
CA PRO A 442 26.30 -2.16 -16.66
C PRO A 442 26.17 -3.60 -17.17
N ASN A 443 26.99 -4.51 -16.63
CA ASN A 443 26.73 -5.94 -16.72
C ASN A 443 25.81 -6.33 -15.56
N VAL A 444 24.52 -6.46 -15.87
CA VAL A 444 23.47 -6.74 -14.88
C VAL A 444 23.78 -8.00 -14.05
N TYR A 445 24.34 -9.06 -14.65
CA TYR A 445 24.60 -10.30 -13.92
C TYR A 445 25.74 -10.14 -12.92
N GLU A 446 26.86 -9.52 -13.29
CA GLU A 446 27.97 -9.31 -12.35
C GLU A 446 27.59 -8.36 -11.22
N MET A 447 26.79 -7.33 -11.51
CA MET A 447 26.24 -6.44 -10.48
C MET A 447 25.36 -7.20 -9.49
N LEU A 448 24.43 -8.02 -9.98
CA LEU A 448 23.57 -8.85 -9.14
C LEU A 448 24.35 -9.94 -8.39
N ASN A 449 25.37 -10.53 -9.01
CA ASN A 449 26.25 -11.51 -8.38
C ASN A 449 27.04 -10.88 -7.23
N PHE A 450 27.55 -9.65 -7.39
CA PHE A 450 28.19 -8.92 -6.29
C PHE A 450 27.21 -8.67 -5.15
N ILE A 451 26.05 -8.08 -5.45
CA ILE A 451 25.02 -7.75 -4.43
C ILE A 451 24.60 -9.01 -3.66
N ARG A 452 24.31 -10.12 -4.34
CA ARG A 452 23.94 -11.40 -3.71
C ARG A 452 25.12 -12.11 -3.04
N GLY A 453 26.33 -11.83 -3.51
CA GLY A 453 27.57 -12.37 -2.98
C GLY A 453 27.95 -11.79 -1.62
N VAL A 454 27.53 -10.56 -1.31
CA VAL A 454 27.74 -9.95 0.02
C VAL A 454 26.84 -10.61 1.06
N ARG A 455 27.47 -11.22 2.05
CA ARG A 455 26.87 -11.94 3.17
C ARG A 455 27.40 -11.40 4.49
N PRO A 456 26.71 -11.62 5.62
CA PRO A 456 27.18 -11.14 6.93
C PRO A 456 28.61 -11.60 7.25
N ASP A 457 28.98 -12.81 6.81
CA ASP A 457 30.29 -13.42 7.08
C ASP A 457 31.45 -12.81 6.28
N ASN A 458 31.17 -12.20 5.12
CA ASN A 458 32.22 -11.70 4.20
C ASN A 458 32.23 -10.17 4.07
N CYS A 459 31.20 -9.49 4.56
CA CYS A 459 30.99 -8.08 4.28
C CYS A 459 32.11 -7.19 4.88
N SER A 460 32.73 -7.64 5.99
CA SER A 460 33.87 -6.95 6.63
C SER A 460 35.15 -6.94 5.78
N ARG A 461 35.19 -7.68 4.66
CA ARG A 461 36.33 -7.70 3.73
C ARG A 461 36.29 -6.58 2.69
N TYR A 462 35.12 -5.96 2.50
CA TYR A 462 34.93 -4.88 1.52
C TYR A 462 35.13 -3.51 2.16
N ASN A 463 35.47 -2.51 1.35
CA ASN A 463 35.57 -1.14 1.84
C ASN A 463 34.17 -0.58 2.12
N PRO A 464 34.01 0.33 3.10
CA PRO A 464 32.71 0.95 3.38
C PRO A 464 32.07 1.65 2.18
N SER A 465 32.88 2.19 1.26
CA SER A 465 32.41 2.80 0.00
C SER A 465 31.75 1.78 -0.93
N ASP A 466 32.24 0.54 -0.95
CA ASP A 466 31.75 -0.52 -1.83
C ASP A 466 30.42 -1.11 -1.32
N LEU A 467 30.13 -0.88 -0.03
CA LEU A 467 28.90 -1.27 0.64
C LEU A 467 27.81 -0.20 0.56
N VAL A 468 28.05 0.90 -0.16
CA VAL A 468 27.04 1.92 -0.47
C VAL A 468 26.84 1.94 -1.98
N LEU A 469 25.63 1.61 -2.43
CA LEU A 469 25.27 1.58 -3.83
C LEU A 469 24.84 2.98 -4.30
N ASN A 470 25.02 3.22 -5.60
CA ASN A 470 24.44 4.39 -6.25
C ASN A 470 22.90 4.34 -6.17
N GLY A 471 22.26 5.51 -6.07
CA GLY A 471 20.80 5.60 -5.92
C GLY A 471 20.00 5.09 -7.12
N ASP A 472 20.61 5.01 -8.30
CA ASP A 472 20.02 4.49 -9.54
C ASP A 472 19.78 2.97 -9.52
N LEU A 473 20.44 2.24 -8.62
CA LEU A 473 20.21 0.82 -8.35
C LEU A 473 18.94 0.55 -7.54
N ALA A 474 18.40 1.57 -6.86
CA ALA A 474 17.10 1.51 -6.17
C ALA A 474 16.02 2.31 -6.91
N PHE A 475 16.09 2.33 -8.25
CA PHE A 475 15.09 2.96 -9.07
C PHE A 475 13.68 2.41 -8.76
N GLY A 476 12.71 3.30 -8.59
CA GLY A 476 11.31 2.94 -8.32
C GLY A 476 11.00 2.65 -6.84
N VAL A 477 11.97 2.77 -5.93
CA VAL A 477 11.77 2.55 -4.48
C VAL A 477 10.62 3.39 -3.92
N GLU A 478 10.51 4.64 -4.36
CA GLU A 478 9.49 5.59 -3.88
C GLU A 478 8.07 5.13 -4.17
N LYS A 479 7.87 4.38 -5.26
CA LYS A 479 6.57 3.85 -5.69
C LYS A 479 6.31 2.47 -5.11
N GLN A 480 7.29 1.56 -5.19
CA GLN A 480 7.11 0.17 -4.75
C GLN A 480 7.01 0.04 -3.22
N LEU A 481 7.71 0.90 -2.47
CA LEU A 481 7.73 0.90 -1.01
C LEU A 481 7.03 2.11 -0.38
N GLU A 482 6.14 2.76 -1.14
CA GLU A 482 5.38 3.93 -0.70
C GLU A 482 4.60 3.64 0.59
N ASN A 483 3.99 2.46 0.68
CA ASN A 483 3.17 2.05 1.82
C ASN A 483 3.97 1.91 3.11
N GLN A 484 5.18 1.36 3.03
CA GLN A 484 6.09 1.21 4.17
C GLN A 484 6.57 2.59 4.64
N ALA A 485 6.88 3.48 3.69
CA ALA A 485 7.24 4.86 3.99
C ALA A 485 6.09 5.64 4.67
N LYS A 486 4.84 5.40 4.26
CA LYS A 486 3.65 5.98 4.91
C LYS A 486 3.48 5.55 6.37
N MET A 487 3.94 4.35 6.76
CA MET A 487 3.90 3.92 8.17
C MET A 487 4.85 4.75 9.04
N ALA A 488 6.05 5.06 8.55
CA ALA A 488 6.98 5.98 9.22
C ALA A 488 6.39 7.40 9.30
N LEU A 489 5.79 7.86 8.19
CA LEU A 489 5.14 9.16 8.10
C LEU A 489 4.00 9.30 9.11
N ARG A 490 3.21 8.24 9.29
CA ARG A 490 2.14 8.21 10.29
C ARG A 490 2.64 8.46 11.70
N LEU A 491 3.70 7.78 12.11
CA LEU A 491 4.27 7.98 13.44
C LEU A 491 4.86 9.38 13.58
N ALA A 492 5.54 9.89 12.56
CA ALA A 492 6.06 11.26 12.54
C ALA A 492 4.93 12.30 12.64
N ASN A 493 3.80 12.08 11.96
CA ASN A 493 2.62 12.94 12.02
C ASN A 493 1.94 12.88 13.39
N PHE A 494 1.84 11.68 13.99
CA PHE A 494 1.33 11.52 15.35
C PHE A 494 2.16 12.31 16.37
N ILE A 495 3.49 12.13 16.36
CA ILE A 495 4.38 12.85 17.28
C ILE A 495 4.26 14.36 17.04
N SER A 496 4.19 14.79 15.78
CA SER A 496 4.05 16.20 15.44
C SER A 496 2.73 16.79 15.95
N ALA A 497 1.61 16.08 15.77
CA ALA A 497 0.31 16.47 16.27
C ALA A 497 0.32 16.54 17.80
N PHE A 498 0.84 15.52 18.48
CA PHE A 498 0.88 15.46 19.94
C PHE A 498 1.72 16.59 20.55
N LEU A 499 2.93 16.84 20.03
CA LEU A 499 3.82 17.89 20.54
C LEU A 499 3.35 19.31 20.22
N GLN A 500 2.41 19.48 19.28
CA GLN A 500 1.88 20.80 18.91
C GLN A 500 0.53 21.11 19.55
N VAL A 501 -0.31 20.10 19.74
CA VAL A 501 -1.71 20.24 20.19
C VAL A 501 -1.87 19.91 21.67
N SER A 502 -1.16 18.90 22.18
CA SER A 502 -1.29 18.46 23.58
C SER A 502 -0.47 19.36 24.51
N ASP A 503 -1.11 19.94 25.53
CA ASP A 503 -0.46 20.72 26.57
C ASP A 503 -0.62 20.05 27.95
N PRO A 504 0.47 19.48 28.51
CA PRO A 504 0.42 18.84 29.84
C PRO A 504 0.10 19.79 30.99
N GLN A 505 0.23 21.10 30.81
CA GLN A 505 -0.07 22.10 31.84
C GLN A 505 -1.51 22.62 31.75
N GLU A 506 -2.31 22.10 30.80
CA GLU A 506 -3.69 22.53 30.65
C GLU A 506 -4.54 22.17 31.88
N VAL A 507 -5.30 23.17 32.34
CA VAL A 507 -6.21 23.01 33.47
C VAL A 507 -7.64 22.94 32.94
N PHE A 508 -8.26 21.77 33.09
CA PHE A 508 -9.67 21.57 32.77
C PHE A 508 -10.56 21.87 33.97
N SER A 509 -11.79 22.31 33.72
CA SER A 509 -12.81 22.38 34.76
C SER A 509 -13.29 20.97 35.17
N GLY A 510 -13.56 20.78 36.46
CA GLY A 510 -14.06 19.51 37.01
C GLY A 510 -12.97 18.47 37.25
N ASN A 511 -13.28 17.19 36.97
CA ASN A 511 -12.41 16.05 37.27
C ASN A 511 -11.41 15.72 36.15
N ARG A 512 -11.45 16.42 35.02
CA ARG A 512 -10.62 16.10 33.87
C ARG A 512 -9.17 16.50 34.10
N VAL A 513 -8.25 15.68 33.59
CA VAL A 513 -6.80 15.86 33.67
C VAL A 513 -6.25 15.96 32.25
N ALA A 514 -5.23 16.80 32.07
CA ALA A 514 -4.49 16.87 30.82
C ALA A 514 -3.61 15.63 30.61
N ASP A 515 -3.40 15.29 29.35
CA ASP A 515 -2.49 14.22 28.97
C ASP A 515 -1.05 14.60 29.37
N LYS A 516 -0.33 13.63 29.93
CA LYS A 516 1.08 13.81 30.30
C LYS A 516 1.98 13.80 29.05
N PRO A 517 3.23 14.28 29.16
CA PRO A 517 4.21 14.12 28.09
C PRO A 517 4.37 12.66 27.69
N LEU A 518 4.77 12.43 26.43
CA LEU A 518 5.01 11.10 25.88
C LEU A 518 5.99 10.31 26.75
N THR A 519 5.64 9.05 27.04
CA THR A 519 6.47 8.14 27.85
C THR A 519 7.37 7.27 26.97
N GLU A 520 8.41 6.69 27.57
CA GLU A 520 9.29 5.75 26.88
C GLU A 520 8.51 4.56 26.33
N ASP A 521 7.63 3.97 27.14
CA ASP A 521 6.88 2.77 26.79
C ASP A 521 5.89 3.02 25.64
N GLN A 522 5.27 4.21 25.58
CA GLN A 522 4.43 4.61 24.44
C GLN A 522 5.25 4.67 23.15
N MET A 523 6.46 5.24 23.20
CA MET A 523 7.29 5.39 21.99
C MET A 523 7.96 4.09 21.54
N ILE A 524 8.34 3.26 22.50
CA ILE A 524 8.77 1.87 22.29
C ILE A 524 7.65 1.09 21.61
N GLY A 525 6.43 1.16 22.14
CA GLY A 525 5.25 0.49 21.59
C GLY A 525 4.92 0.95 20.16
N GLU A 526 4.93 2.26 19.92
CA GLU A 526 4.67 2.83 18.58
C GLU A 526 5.72 2.37 17.55
N THR A 527 7.00 2.35 17.94
CA THR A 527 8.09 1.93 17.06
C THR A 527 8.02 0.43 16.76
N LEU A 528 7.73 -0.38 17.79
CA LEU A 528 7.54 -1.82 17.66
C LEU A 528 6.36 -2.16 16.75
N ALA A 529 5.24 -1.44 16.89
CA ALA A 529 4.04 -1.65 16.09
C ALA A 529 4.29 -1.50 14.58
N ILE A 530 5.23 -0.64 14.16
CA ILE A 530 5.60 -0.48 12.74
C ILE A 530 6.15 -1.78 12.17
N VAL A 531 7.06 -2.44 12.89
CA VAL A 531 7.67 -3.71 12.45
C VAL A 531 6.67 -4.86 12.51
N LEU A 532 5.78 -4.86 13.51
CA LEU A 532 4.73 -5.86 13.66
C LEU A 532 3.64 -5.76 12.59
N GLY A 533 3.30 -4.55 12.15
CA GLY A 533 2.19 -4.30 11.23
C GLY A 533 2.48 -4.56 9.76
N ASP A 534 3.75 -4.70 9.36
CA ASP A 534 4.12 -4.93 7.95
C ASP A 534 5.31 -5.90 7.81
N SER A 535 5.09 -6.99 7.08
CA SER A 535 6.09 -8.03 6.84
C SER A 535 7.28 -7.57 5.99
N LYS A 536 7.15 -6.50 5.19
CA LYS A 536 8.24 -5.96 4.36
C LYS A 536 9.21 -5.07 5.15
N ILE A 537 8.79 -4.53 6.30
CA ILE A 537 9.64 -3.71 7.17
C ILE A 537 10.51 -4.60 8.04
N TRP A 538 11.83 -4.47 7.93
CA TRP A 538 12.79 -5.27 8.71
C TRP A 538 13.20 -4.60 10.02
N SER A 539 13.34 -3.28 9.99
CA SER A 539 13.56 -2.49 11.19
C SER A 539 12.88 -1.13 11.11
N ALA A 540 12.54 -0.59 12.27
CA ALA A 540 12.00 0.75 12.43
C ALA A 540 12.65 1.41 13.64
N GLY A 541 12.89 2.71 13.57
CA GLY A 541 13.44 3.47 14.68
C GLY A 541 12.82 4.86 14.78
N THR A 542 12.63 5.33 16.01
CA THR A 542 12.20 6.71 16.29
C THR A 542 13.35 7.46 16.92
N TYR A 543 13.95 8.39 16.20
CA TYR A 543 15.21 9.04 16.58
C TYR A 543 14.94 10.47 17.04
N TRP A 544 15.11 10.74 18.33
CA TRP A 544 14.96 12.08 18.90
C TRP A 544 16.25 12.88 18.80
N ASP A 545 16.19 14.15 18.44
CA ASP A 545 17.34 15.03 18.53
C ASP A 545 17.73 15.27 20.00
N ARG A 546 18.96 15.77 20.21
CA ARG A 546 19.53 15.95 21.54
C ARG A 546 18.62 16.79 22.44
N GLU A 547 18.35 16.27 23.65
CA GLU A 547 17.55 16.92 24.70
C GLU A 547 16.12 17.29 24.23
N LYS A 548 15.58 16.58 23.23
CA LYS A 548 14.22 16.80 22.73
C LYS A 548 13.18 15.85 23.33
N PHE A 549 13.60 14.75 23.93
CA PHE A 549 12.72 13.83 24.65
C PHE A 549 12.72 14.15 26.17
N PRO A 550 11.57 14.08 26.88
CA PRO A 550 11.52 14.40 28.30
C PRO A 550 12.50 13.57 29.13
N ASN A 551 13.26 14.22 30.02
CA ASN A 551 14.19 13.59 30.97
C ASN A 551 15.29 12.69 30.35
N ARG A 552 15.60 12.85 29.06
CA ARG A 552 16.67 12.09 28.36
C ARG A 552 17.50 12.99 27.46
N THR A 553 18.81 12.74 27.40
CA THR A 553 19.73 13.44 26.49
C THR A 553 19.61 12.90 25.06
N TYR A 554 19.59 11.58 24.93
CA TYR A 554 19.35 10.84 23.70
C TYR A 554 18.29 9.78 23.98
N PHE A 555 17.43 9.55 23.00
CA PHE A 555 16.40 8.52 23.06
C PHE A 555 16.11 8.07 21.63
N ALA A 556 16.35 6.80 21.35
CA ALA A 556 16.14 6.24 20.02
C ALA A 556 15.73 4.76 20.10
N PRO A 557 14.44 4.47 20.38
CA PRO A 557 13.94 3.11 20.27
C PRO A 557 14.08 2.62 18.83
N PHE A 558 14.68 1.44 18.68
CA PHE A 558 14.95 0.76 17.42
C PHE A 558 14.45 -0.67 17.51
N ALA A 559 13.37 -0.97 16.80
CA ALA A 559 12.76 -2.28 16.70
C ALA A 559 13.23 -2.99 15.44
N TYR A 560 13.48 -4.29 15.52
CA TYR A 560 13.87 -5.10 14.37
C TYR A 560 13.47 -6.57 14.52
N LYS A 561 13.40 -7.25 13.38
CA LYS A 561 13.22 -8.71 13.30
C LYS A 561 14.43 -9.35 12.62
N THR A 562 14.73 -10.58 13.01
CA THR A 562 15.84 -11.36 12.43
C THR A 562 15.38 -12.35 11.38
N GLU A 563 14.13 -12.80 11.49
CA GLU A 563 13.52 -13.80 10.62
C GLU A 563 12.14 -13.33 10.16
N LEU A 564 11.66 -13.86 9.04
CA LEU A 564 10.30 -13.60 8.55
C LEU A 564 9.29 -14.48 9.27
N ASN A 565 8.06 -13.99 9.44
CA ASN A 565 6.92 -14.72 10.01
C ASN A 565 7.10 -15.26 11.45
N VAL A 566 7.95 -14.61 12.25
CA VAL A 566 8.15 -14.97 13.66
C VAL A 566 7.32 -14.09 14.60
N ARG A 567 6.99 -14.63 15.78
CA ARG A 567 6.29 -13.92 16.87
C ARG A 567 7.27 -13.32 17.92
N LYS A 568 8.57 -13.35 17.61
CA LYS A 568 9.65 -12.88 18.48
C LYS A 568 10.33 -11.67 17.85
N PHE A 569 10.38 -10.57 18.58
CA PHE A 569 10.91 -9.30 18.12
C PHE A 569 11.96 -8.77 19.09
N ARG A 570 12.85 -7.92 18.58
CA ARG A 570 13.88 -7.27 19.39
C ARG A 570 13.73 -5.77 19.30
N LEU A 571 14.01 -5.11 20.41
CA LEU A 571 13.97 -3.67 20.52
C LEU A 571 15.11 -3.18 21.39
N GLU A 572 15.80 -2.15 20.93
CA GLU A 572 16.89 -1.53 21.68
C GLU A 572 16.77 -0.02 21.67
N ASP A 573 17.18 0.64 22.75
CA ASP A 573 17.46 2.07 22.71
C ASP A 573 18.90 2.31 22.23
N LEU A 574 19.04 2.93 21.05
CA LEU A 574 20.33 3.23 20.43
C LEU A 574 21.11 4.33 21.17
N ALA A 575 20.49 5.03 22.12
CA ALA A 575 21.17 5.97 23.02
C ALA A 575 22.26 5.30 23.89
N ARG A 576 22.27 3.96 23.96
CA ARG A 576 23.27 3.14 24.68
C ARG A 576 24.66 3.11 24.01
N LEU A 577 24.73 3.41 22.72
CA LEU A 577 25.96 3.29 21.95
C LEU A 577 26.91 4.44 22.31
N ASN A 578 28.00 4.11 23.01
CA ASN A 578 28.92 5.09 23.61
C ASN A 578 29.96 5.64 22.62
N SER A 579 30.14 5.02 21.44
CA SER A 579 31.12 5.51 20.46
C SER A 579 30.55 6.69 19.67
N THR A 580 31.36 7.72 19.46
CA THR A 580 30.94 8.96 18.76
C THR A 580 30.48 8.70 17.33
N GLU A 581 31.00 7.66 16.68
CA GLU A 581 30.65 7.29 15.31
C GLU A 581 29.32 6.51 15.21
N GLU A 582 28.95 5.77 16.27
CA GLU A 582 27.71 4.98 16.30
C GLU A 582 26.48 5.79 16.74
N VAL A 583 26.67 7.02 17.23
CA VAL A 583 25.54 7.89 17.60
C VAL A 583 24.68 8.16 16.38
N TYR A 584 23.40 7.82 16.48
CA TYR A 584 22.43 7.94 15.38
C TYR A 584 22.32 9.37 14.83
N THR A 585 22.61 10.39 15.63
CA THR A 585 22.57 11.80 15.20
C THR A 585 23.65 12.13 14.16
N ASN A 586 24.70 11.32 14.06
CA ASN A 586 25.79 11.49 13.11
C ASN A 586 25.54 10.78 11.77
N LYS A 587 24.45 10.01 11.65
CA LYS A 587 24.10 9.36 10.38
C LYS A 587 23.80 10.42 9.31
N PRO A 588 24.26 10.23 8.05
CA PRO A 588 24.12 11.22 6.99
C PRO A 588 22.67 11.67 6.74
N TRP A 589 21.72 10.74 6.76
CA TRP A 589 20.31 11.03 6.56
C TRP A 589 19.70 11.87 7.68
N PHE A 590 20.14 11.69 8.93
CA PHE A 590 19.64 12.45 10.07
C PHE A 590 20.18 13.88 10.03
N GLN A 591 21.46 14.03 9.73
CA GLN A 591 22.09 15.34 9.54
C GLN A 591 21.45 16.10 8.37
N PHE A 592 21.18 15.42 7.25
CA PHE A 592 20.48 16.00 6.11
C PHE A 592 19.11 16.55 6.50
N LEU A 593 18.28 15.78 7.20
CA LEU A 593 16.97 16.24 7.66
C LEU A 593 17.08 17.40 8.65
N LYS A 594 18.01 17.31 9.62
CA LYS A 594 18.24 18.37 10.61
C LYS A 594 18.69 19.68 9.96
N GLN A 595 19.57 19.63 8.97
CA GLN A 595 20.02 20.80 8.21
C GLN A 595 18.91 21.37 7.33
N ARG A 596 18.15 20.50 6.63
CA ARG A 596 17.02 20.91 5.79
C ARG A 596 15.96 21.68 6.59
N TRP A 597 15.67 21.25 7.82
CA TRP A 597 14.63 21.81 8.67
C TRP A 597 15.15 22.70 9.79
N SER A 598 16.34 23.31 9.62
CA SER A 598 16.90 24.20 10.65
C SER A 598 16.17 25.54 10.76
N SER A 599 15.58 26.02 9.66
CA SER A 599 15.03 27.39 9.56
C SER A 599 13.73 27.54 8.77
N ASN A 600 13.52 26.77 7.70
CA ASN A 600 12.34 26.91 6.83
C ASN A 600 11.31 25.82 7.13
N PHE A 601 10.07 26.21 7.45
CA PHE A 601 8.95 25.30 7.74
C PHE A 601 7.72 25.58 6.86
N ASP A 602 7.81 26.52 5.91
CA ASP A 602 6.64 26.98 5.14
C ASP A 602 6.15 25.91 4.15
N SER A 603 7.02 24.98 3.76
CA SER A 603 6.64 23.87 2.89
C SER A 603 5.85 22.77 3.60
N LEU A 604 5.79 22.75 4.94
CA LEU A 604 5.07 21.72 5.69
C LEU A 604 3.57 21.78 5.42
N GLU A 605 2.93 20.61 5.42
CA GLU A 605 1.47 20.55 5.29
C GLU A 605 0.83 21.01 6.59
N GLN A 606 -0.21 21.83 6.47
CA GLN A 606 -1.00 22.29 7.59
C GLN A 606 -2.31 21.48 7.65
N TYR A 607 -2.52 20.80 8.77
CA TYR A 607 -3.69 19.98 9.03
C TYR A 607 -4.61 20.64 10.03
N PHE A 608 -5.90 20.68 9.75
CA PHE A 608 -6.92 21.31 10.59
C PHE A 608 -7.71 20.27 11.38
N LEU A 609 -8.00 20.59 12.64
CA LEU A 609 -8.61 19.70 13.62
C LEU A 609 -9.90 20.29 14.17
N LYS A 610 -11.01 19.57 13.99
CA LYS A 610 -12.29 19.86 14.67
C LYS A 610 -12.55 18.76 15.68
N MET A 611 -12.16 19.01 16.92
CA MET A 611 -12.24 18.01 17.98
C MET A 611 -13.52 18.19 18.82
N ASN A 612 -14.29 17.13 18.92
CA ASN A 612 -15.47 17.02 19.78
C ASN A 612 -15.21 15.94 20.84
N ILE A 613 -15.13 16.38 22.08
CA ILE A 613 -14.76 15.58 23.25
C ILE A 613 -16.00 15.31 24.09
N ARG A 614 -15.96 14.25 24.90
CA ARG A 614 -17.00 14.02 25.92
C ARG A 614 -16.99 15.12 26.98
N ASP A 615 -18.17 15.45 27.49
CA ASP A 615 -18.31 16.43 28.57
C ASP A 615 -17.89 15.89 29.95
N SER A 616 -18.34 14.68 30.29
CA SER A 616 -18.12 14.06 31.61
C SER A 616 -17.75 12.58 31.48
N GLU A 617 -17.36 11.96 32.60
CA GLU A 617 -17.01 10.54 32.69
C GLU A 617 -18.11 9.62 32.13
N ALA A 618 -19.38 10.00 32.33
CA ALA A 618 -20.53 9.25 31.85
C ALA A 618 -20.80 9.44 30.34
N GLY A 619 -20.23 10.49 29.72
CA GLY A 619 -20.35 10.72 28.28
C GLY A 619 -21.75 11.07 27.78
N LYS A 620 -22.53 11.90 28.50
CA LYS A 620 -23.92 12.22 28.06
C LYS A 620 -24.00 13.03 26.76
N TYR A 621 -23.06 13.94 26.53
CA TYR A 621 -23.03 14.77 25.33
C TYR A 621 -21.59 15.08 24.89
N LEU A 622 -21.46 15.43 23.62
CA LEU A 622 -20.25 15.95 23.03
C LEU A 622 -20.14 17.46 23.26
N LYS A 623 -18.95 17.91 23.60
CA LYS A 623 -18.55 19.31 23.73
C LYS A 623 -17.44 19.61 22.73
N HIS A 624 -17.49 20.77 22.09
CA HIS A 624 -16.40 21.21 21.23
C HIS A 624 -15.15 21.53 22.05
N TYR A 625 -13.97 21.16 21.57
CA TYR A 625 -12.70 21.53 22.19
C TYR A 625 -12.26 22.92 21.72
N GLU A 626 -12.45 23.92 22.56
CA GLU A 626 -12.35 25.36 22.23
C GLU A 626 -10.92 25.93 22.23
N ARG A 627 -9.88 25.11 22.35
CA ARG A 627 -8.49 25.59 22.44
C ARG A 627 -7.86 25.80 21.06
N PHE A 628 -7.32 26.99 20.86
CA PHE A 628 -6.52 27.36 19.70
C PHE A 628 -5.02 27.08 19.91
N PRO A 629 -4.26 26.78 18.85
CA PRO A 629 -4.70 26.64 17.46
C PRO A 629 -5.36 25.28 17.17
N HIS A 630 -6.39 25.29 16.33
CA HIS A 630 -7.07 24.09 15.82
C HIS A 630 -6.32 23.46 14.63
N TRP A 631 -5.00 23.59 14.57
CA TRP A 631 -4.19 23.07 13.48
C TRP A 631 -2.78 22.73 13.94
N TYR A 632 -2.12 21.86 13.19
CA TYR A 632 -0.71 21.53 13.38
C TYR A 632 -0.03 21.41 12.02
N ARG A 633 1.30 21.55 12.01
CA ARG A 633 2.11 21.35 10.80
C ARG A 633 2.86 20.03 10.87
N ALA A 634 2.83 19.27 9.78
CA ALA A 634 3.49 17.97 9.73
C ALA A 634 4.16 17.72 8.37
N ALA A 635 4.98 16.67 8.33
CA ALA A 635 5.62 16.24 7.11
C ALA A 635 4.60 15.57 6.17
N ALA A 636 4.82 15.74 4.86
CA ALA A 636 4.21 14.90 3.83
C ALA A 636 5.27 13.88 3.36
N LEU A 637 4.85 12.88 2.57
CA LEU A 637 5.76 11.86 2.04
C LEU A 637 6.97 12.47 1.29
N ARG A 638 6.76 13.54 0.53
CA ARG A 638 7.82 14.28 -0.20
C ARG A 638 8.82 15.02 0.69
N HIS A 639 8.50 15.22 1.97
CA HIS A 639 9.37 15.89 2.95
C HIS A 639 10.35 14.91 3.62
N GLY A 640 10.08 13.60 3.52
CA GLY A 640 11.00 12.58 3.96
C GLY A 640 12.23 12.46 3.05
N HIS A 641 13.12 11.56 3.43
CA HIS A 641 14.37 11.30 2.71
C HIS A 641 14.57 9.80 2.53
N TRP A 642 14.78 9.39 1.29
CA TRP A 642 15.24 8.06 0.93
C TRP A 642 16.76 8.02 0.94
N THR A 643 17.32 7.08 1.68
CA THR A 643 18.77 6.82 1.69
C THR A 643 19.22 6.14 0.41
N GLN A 644 20.50 6.31 0.06
CA GLN A 644 21.15 5.43 -0.90
C GLN A 644 21.17 4.00 -0.35
N PRO A 645 21.05 2.96 -1.19
CA PRO A 645 21.07 1.59 -0.69
C PRO A 645 22.43 1.27 -0.08
N TYR A 646 22.42 0.60 1.06
CA TYR A 646 23.65 0.26 1.77
C TYR A 646 23.56 -1.14 2.37
N TYR A 647 24.72 -1.75 2.62
CA TYR A 647 24.83 -2.99 3.35
C TYR A 647 25.26 -2.72 4.80
N ASP A 648 24.43 -3.08 5.76
CA ASP A 648 24.70 -2.80 7.18
C ASP A 648 25.51 -3.94 7.86
N CYS A 649 26.83 -3.96 7.64
CA CYS A 649 27.72 -5.00 8.19
C CYS A 649 27.69 -5.13 9.72
N GLY A 650 27.81 -3.99 10.42
CA GLY A 650 27.83 -3.94 11.89
C GLY A 650 26.43 -3.83 12.49
N GLY A 651 25.40 -3.81 11.63
CA GLY A 651 24.02 -3.65 12.00
C GLY A 651 23.42 -4.83 12.72
N ARG A 652 22.22 -4.60 13.25
CA ARG A 652 21.39 -5.66 13.84
C ARG A 652 20.70 -6.53 12.80
N VAL A 653 20.57 -6.01 11.57
CA VAL A 653 19.97 -6.70 10.43
C VAL A 653 20.93 -6.59 9.24
N PRO A 654 21.95 -7.47 9.16
CA PRO A 654 22.97 -7.40 8.11
C PRO A 654 22.42 -7.87 6.77
N GLN A 655 21.99 -6.91 5.96
CA GLN A 655 21.50 -7.12 4.59
C GLN A 655 21.63 -5.84 3.76
N TRP A 656 21.44 -5.96 2.44
CA TRP A 656 21.23 -4.81 1.59
C TRP A 656 19.89 -4.16 1.93
N ALA A 657 19.93 -2.90 2.29
CA ALA A 657 18.81 -2.19 2.84
C ALA A 657 18.64 -0.81 2.21
N VAL A 658 17.38 -0.35 2.18
CA VAL A 658 17.03 1.03 1.89
C VAL A 658 16.19 1.56 3.04
N THR A 659 16.60 2.70 3.57
CA THR A 659 15.91 3.38 4.67
C THR A 659 15.17 4.61 4.17
N TYR A 660 13.92 4.77 4.59
CA TYR A 660 13.15 6.01 4.46
C TYR A 660 13.03 6.68 5.83
N ALA A 661 13.34 7.97 5.92
CA ALA A 661 13.27 8.76 7.14
C ALA A 661 12.27 9.92 7.01
N ALA A 662 11.30 9.99 7.91
CA ALA A 662 10.28 11.03 8.00
C ALA A 662 10.55 11.96 9.21
N PRO A 663 10.71 13.28 9.01
CA PRO A 663 10.94 14.22 10.10
C PRO A 663 9.66 14.52 10.89
N PHE A 664 9.80 14.80 12.19
CA PHE A 664 8.70 15.28 13.04
C PHE A 664 9.08 16.54 13.82
N PHE A 665 8.05 17.33 14.16
CA PHE A 665 8.21 18.70 14.63
C PHE A 665 7.42 18.97 15.90
N GLY A 666 7.88 19.90 16.72
CA GLY A 666 7.16 20.34 17.92
C GLY A 666 7.46 21.79 18.24
N TRP A 667 6.69 22.38 19.14
CA TRP A 667 6.96 23.74 19.61
C TRP A 667 8.20 23.78 20.51
N ASP A 668 9.04 24.79 20.29
CA ASP A 668 10.03 25.23 21.27
C ASP A 668 9.35 26.26 22.18
N SER A 669 9.18 25.93 23.46
CA SER A 669 8.53 26.80 24.45
C SER A 669 9.31 28.09 24.69
N VAL A 670 10.63 28.09 24.46
CA VAL A 670 11.49 29.26 24.70
C VAL A 670 11.45 30.21 23.50
N LYS A 671 11.54 29.66 22.29
CA LYS A 671 11.62 30.46 21.05
C LYS A 671 10.26 30.74 20.41
N VAL A 672 9.19 30.10 20.91
CA VAL A 672 7.81 30.20 20.38
C VAL A 672 7.80 29.98 18.85
N LYS A 673 8.56 28.99 18.40
CA LYS A 673 8.65 28.61 16.99
C LYS A 673 8.65 27.10 16.83
N LEU A 674 8.20 26.64 15.66
CA LEU A 674 8.29 25.24 15.30
C LEU A 674 9.77 24.85 15.20
N GLU A 675 10.12 23.68 15.74
CA GLU A 675 11.45 23.12 15.64
C GLU A 675 11.44 21.66 15.22
N PHE A 676 12.50 21.25 14.54
CA PHE A 676 12.80 19.84 14.29
C PHE A 676 13.09 19.15 15.63
N LYS A 677 12.32 18.09 15.94
CA LYS A 677 12.48 17.30 17.18
C LYS A 677 13.15 15.96 16.93
N GLY A 678 13.09 15.43 15.71
CA GLY A 678 13.66 14.14 15.36
C GLY A 678 13.09 13.57 14.05
N ALA A 679 13.36 12.30 13.80
CA ALA A 679 12.87 11.59 12.63
C ALA A 679 12.50 10.13 12.94
N VAL A 680 11.47 9.61 12.27
CA VAL A 680 11.13 8.18 12.28
C VAL A 680 11.71 7.57 11.02
N ALA A 681 12.47 6.49 11.14
CA ALA A 681 13.04 5.79 9.99
C ALA A 681 12.57 4.34 9.92
N VAL A 682 12.25 3.88 8.72
CA VAL A 682 11.93 2.49 8.41
C VAL A 682 12.90 1.95 7.39
N THR A 683 13.32 0.70 7.58
CA THR A 683 14.31 0.04 6.74
C THR A 683 13.71 -1.21 6.12
N MET A 684 13.83 -1.30 4.81
CA MET A 684 13.34 -2.40 4.00
C MET A 684 14.51 -3.07 3.30
N SER A 685 14.34 -4.33 2.91
CA SER A 685 15.35 -5.04 2.12
C SER A 685 15.39 -4.48 0.70
N LEU A 686 16.58 -4.25 0.14
CA LEU A 686 16.73 -3.87 -1.26
C LEU A 686 16.25 -4.98 -2.19
N LEU A 687 16.44 -6.24 -1.78
CA LEU A 687 16.18 -7.42 -2.61
C LEU A 687 14.68 -7.68 -2.85
N SER A 688 13.80 -6.98 -2.13
CA SER A 688 12.35 -7.05 -2.37
C SER A 688 11.86 -6.08 -3.46
N LEU A 689 12.72 -5.21 -4.00
CA LEU A 689 12.39 -4.33 -5.11
C LEU A 689 12.44 -5.09 -6.44
N ASP A 690 11.53 -4.76 -7.34
CA ASP A 690 11.57 -5.20 -8.73
C ASP A 690 12.49 -4.29 -9.56
N ILE A 691 13.32 -4.90 -10.41
CA ILE A 691 14.21 -4.19 -11.33
C ILE A 691 13.47 -3.86 -12.63
N ASN A 692 13.62 -2.63 -13.13
CA ASN A 692 13.12 -2.24 -14.44
C ASN A 692 14.26 -2.15 -15.46
N GLN A 693 14.32 -3.12 -16.38
CA GLN A 693 15.33 -3.17 -17.44
C GLN A 693 14.92 -2.49 -18.74
N CYS A 694 13.64 -2.10 -18.86
CA CYS A 694 13.13 -1.56 -20.10
C CYS A 694 13.72 -0.16 -20.41
N PRO A 695 13.72 0.25 -21.68
CA PRO A 695 14.16 1.58 -22.07
C PRO A 695 13.28 2.67 -21.45
N ASP A 696 13.90 3.75 -20.97
CA ASP A 696 13.21 4.93 -20.45
C ASP A 696 13.92 6.21 -20.95
N LYS A 697 13.36 7.38 -20.63
CA LYS A 697 13.91 8.69 -20.97
C LYS A 697 15.32 8.85 -20.42
N TYR A 698 16.19 9.50 -21.20
CA TYR A 698 17.63 9.60 -20.88
C TYR A 698 17.92 10.20 -19.49
N TYR A 699 17.11 11.17 -19.04
CA TYR A 699 17.29 11.89 -17.78
C TYR A 699 16.81 11.11 -16.54
N VAL A 700 16.12 9.99 -16.71
CA VAL A 700 15.69 9.14 -15.59
C VAL A 700 16.89 8.30 -15.13
N SER A 701 17.24 8.43 -13.86
CA SER A 701 18.38 7.71 -13.25
C SER A 701 17.95 6.30 -12.86
N ASN A 702 18.24 5.33 -13.72
CA ASN A 702 18.02 3.91 -13.50
C ASN A 702 19.23 3.16 -14.05
N ALA A 703 19.92 2.40 -13.19
CA ALA A 703 21.12 1.65 -13.55
C ALA A 703 20.82 0.54 -14.58
N PHE A 704 19.58 0.03 -14.59
CA PHE A 704 19.19 -1.12 -15.40
C PHE A 704 18.50 -0.73 -16.72
N LYS A 705 18.26 0.56 -16.97
CA LYS A 705 17.49 1.01 -18.13
C LYS A 705 18.13 0.58 -19.46
N GLY A 706 17.31 0.02 -20.35
CA GLY A 706 17.74 -0.41 -21.68
C GLY A 706 18.74 -1.57 -21.69
N THR A 707 18.83 -2.32 -20.58
CA THR A 707 19.61 -3.56 -20.49
C THR A 707 18.80 -4.80 -20.89
N ASP A 708 17.53 -4.62 -21.27
CA ASP A 708 16.68 -5.67 -21.81
C ASP A 708 17.30 -6.31 -23.06
N LYS A 709 17.02 -7.61 -23.24
CA LYS A 709 17.49 -8.41 -24.38
C LYS A 709 16.41 -8.61 -25.45
N CYS A 710 15.36 -7.78 -25.44
CA CYS A 710 14.33 -7.84 -26.48
C CYS A 710 14.90 -7.46 -27.85
N ASP A 711 14.37 -8.09 -28.91
CA ASP A 711 14.74 -7.71 -30.26
C ASP A 711 14.13 -6.36 -30.64
N ARG A 712 14.97 -5.32 -30.73
CA ARG A 712 14.52 -3.93 -30.96
C ARG A 712 13.88 -3.69 -32.34
N SER A 713 14.12 -4.57 -33.31
CA SER A 713 13.53 -4.46 -34.65
C SER A 713 12.09 -4.96 -34.72
N SER A 714 11.74 -5.95 -33.90
CA SER A 714 10.46 -6.66 -34.00
C SER A 714 9.60 -6.58 -32.73
N SER A 715 10.20 -6.20 -31.59
CA SER A 715 9.55 -6.19 -30.27
C SER A 715 9.94 -4.96 -29.44
N TYR A 716 9.18 -4.71 -28.37
CA TYR A 716 9.46 -3.69 -27.36
C TYR A 716 9.29 -4.26 -25.95
N CYS A 717 10.00 -3.67 -24.99
CA CYS A 717 10.03 -4.11 -23.59
C CYS A 717 8.88 -3.49 -22.77
N VAL A 718 8.23 -4.30 -21.94
CA VAL A 718 7.26 -3.87 -20.92
C VAL A 718 7.65 -4.49 -19.56
N PRO A 719 7.81 -3.70 -18.48
CA PRO A 719 8.22 -4.24 -17.19
C PRO A 719 7.10 -5.09 -16.55
N ILE A 720 7.51 -6.12 -15.80
CA ILE A 720 6.61 -6.98 -15.01
C ILE A 720 7.00 -6.82 -13.53
N LEU A 721 6.00 -6.52 -12.70
CA LEU A 721 6.17 -6.43 -11.25
C LEU A 721 6.09 -7.82 -10.62
N GLY A 722 6.72 -8.01 -9.46
CA GLY A 722 6.64 -9.25 -8.71
C GLY A 722 7.68 -10.31 -9.00
N ARG A 723 8.76 -9.94 -9.70
CA ARG A 723 9.88 -10.85 -10.03
C ARG A 723 11.06 -10.69 -9.07
N GLY A 724 10.99 -9.73 -8.13
CA GLY A 724 12.03 -9.42 -7.17
C GLY A 724 13.25 -8.75 -7.81
N TYR A 725 14.35 -8.70 -7.04
CA TYR A 725 15.59 -8.03 -7.48
C TYR A 725 16.41 -8.94 -8.40
N GLU A 726 15.81 -9.36 -9.50
CA GLU A 726 16.35 -10.28 -10.50
C GLU A 726 16.29 -9.68 -11.92
N ALA A 727 17.17 -10.14 -12.81
CA ALA A 727 17.09 -9.84 -14.23
C ALA A 727 15.96 -10.66 -14.89
N GLY A 728 15.42 -10.15 -15.99
CA GLY A 728 14.31 -10.74 -16.74
C GLY A 728 12.93 -10.31 -16.26
N GLY A 729 12.83 -9.29 -15.41
CA GLY A 729 11.57 -8.71 -14.91
C GLY A 729 10.77 -7.92 -15.97
N TYR A 730 10.68 -8.43 -17.19
CA TYR A 730 10.01 -7.77 -18.31
C TYR A 730 9.44 -8.78 -19.31
N LYS A 731 8.57 -8.33 -20.20
CA LYS A 731 8.11 -9.06 -21.38
C LYS A 731 8.50 -8.34 -22.66
N CYS A 732 8.82 -9.09 -23.70
CA CYS A 732 9.01 -8.56 -25.04
C CYS A 732 7.71 -8.74 -25.84
N GLU A 733 6.98 -7.64 -26.01
CA GLU A 733 5.75 -7.60 -26.81
C GLU A 733 6.07 -7.21 -28.26
N CYS A 734 5.40 -7.83 -29.22
CA CYS A 734 5.65 -7.57 -30.64
C CYS A 734 5.21 -6.15 -31.05
N LEU A 735 5.99 -5.51 -31.91
CA LEU A 735 5.66 -4.22 -32.51
C LEU A 735 4.48 -4.32 -33.48
N GLN A 736 3.89 -3.17 -33.80
CA GLN A 736 2.84 -3.08 -34.82
C GLN A 736 3.31 -3.65 -36.17
N GLY A 737 2.52 -4.55 -36.75
CA GLY A 737 2.86 -5.23 -38.01
C GLY A 737 3.72 -6.48 -37.83
N PHE A 738 4.08 -6.84 -36.59
CA PHE A 738 4.71 -8.10 -36.25
C PHE A 738 3.75 -9.02 -35.48
N GLU A 739 4.02 -10.32 -35.50
CA GLU A 739 3.20 -11.34 -34.85
C GLU A 739 4.06 -12.36 -34.09
N TYR A 740 3.52 -12.90 -33.01
CA TYR A 740 4.12 -13.97 -32.24
C TYR A 740 3.95 -15.29 -33.00
N PRO A 741 5.04 -15.95 -33.44
CA PRO A 741 4.93 -17.05 -34.40
C PRO A 741 4.74 -18.43 -33.77
N PHE A 742 4.79 -18.58 -32.44
CA PHE A 742 4.81 -19.89 -31.77
C PHE A 742 3.47 -20.30 -31.15
N GLU A 743 3.26 -21.62 -31.03
CA GLU A 743 2.10 -22.23 -30.37
C GLU A 743 2.30 -22.27 -28.84
N ASP A 744 2.35 -21.09 -28.22
CA ASP A 744 2.44 -20.95 -26.76
C ASP A 744 1.14 -20.38 -26.18
N PRO A 745 0.87 -20.61 -24.88
CA PRO A 745 -0.25 -19.97 -24.19
C PRO A 745 -0.08 -18.45 -24.02
N THR A 746 1.09 -17.90 -24.38
CA THR A 746 1.43 -16.48 -24.25
C THR A 746 1.61 -15.82 -25.62
N THR A 747 1.45 -14.50 -25.67
CA THR A 747 1.61 -13.68 -26.89
C THR A 747 2.87 -12.81 -26.88
N TYR A 748 3.77 -13.06 -25.93
CA TYR A 748 5.00 -12.32 -25.70
C TYR A 748 6.11 -13.29 -25.25
N TYR A 749 7.36 -12.84 -25.34
CA TYR A 749 8.49 -13.58 -24.78
C TYR A 749 8.76 -13.15 -23.33
N ASP A 750 8.81 -14.11 -22.40
CA ASP A 750 9.17 -13.85 -20.99
C ASP A 750 10.66 -13.48 -20.89
N GLY A 751 10.95 -12.33 -20.29
CA GLY A 751 12.29 -11.80 -20.11
C GLY A 751 13.23 -12.73 -19.34
N GLN A 752 12.75 -13.53 -18.38
CA GLN A 752 13.60 -14.48 -17.66
C GLN A 752 14.13 -15.58 -18.60
N ILE A 753 13.30 -16.04 -19.54
CA ILE A 753 13.71 -17.02 -20.55
C ILE A 753 14.67 -16.36 -21.54
N VAL A 754 14.37 -15.14 -22.01
CA VAL A 754 15.24 -14.40 -22.93
C VAL A 754 16.64 -14.17 -22.32
N GLU A 755 16.72 -13.79 -21.04
CA GLU A 755 17.98 -13.60 -20.32
C GLU A 755 18.73 -14.93 -20.13
N ALA A 756 18.04 -16.03 -19.80
CA ALA A 756 18.67 -17.35 -19.70
C ALA A 756 19.26 -17.83 -21.04
N GLU A 757 18.52 -17.66 -22.13
CA GLU A 757 18.98 -17.99 -23.49
C GLU A 757 20.14 -17.08 -23.94
N PHE A 758 20.11 -15.81 -23.51
CA PHE A 758 21.23 -14.90 -23.70
C PHE A 758 22.50 -15.38 -22.97
N GLN A 759 22.39 -15.87 -21.74
CA GLN A 759 23.55 -16.47 -21.04
C GLN A 759 24.08 -17.71 -21.77
N ASN A 760 23.20 -18.56 -22.30
CA ASN A 760 23.60 -19.75 -23.05
C ASN A 760 24.42 -19.39 -24.30
N ILE A 761 24.01 -18.38 -25.08
CA ILE A 761 24.78 -17.94 -26.26
C ILE A 761 26.14 -17.33 -25.89
N ILE A 762 26.28 -16.67 -24.73
CA ILE A 762 27.56 -16.13 -24.26
C ILE A 762 28.49 -17.26 -23.76
N LEU A 763 27.94 -18.29 -23.11
CA LEU A 763 28.67 -19.43 -22.55
C LEU A 763 28.95 -20.59 -23.54
N ASP A 764 28.48 -20.50 -24.79
CA ASP A 764 28.63 -21.54 -25.83
C ASP A 764 27.83 -22.82 -25.55
N LYS A 765 26.67 -22.66 -24.91
CA LYS A 765 25.71 -23.74 -24.66
C LYS A 765 24.66 -23.78 -25.76
N GLU A 766 23.89 -24.86 -25.76
CA GLU A 766 22.69 -25.00 -26.61
C GLU A 766 21.70 -23.86 -26.32
N THR A 767 21.15 -23.24 -27.36
CA THR A 767 20.28 -22.07 -27.21
C THR A 767 19.33 -21.91 -28.39
N ARG A 768 18.17 -21.31 -28.10
CA ARG A 768 17.16 -20.89 -29.08
C ARG A 768 17.00 -19.37 -29.16
N ILE A 769 18.02 -18.59 -28.76
CA ILE A 769 17.97 -17.13 -28.72
C ILE A 769 17.54 -16.47 -30.05
N ASP A 770 17.86 -17.08 -31.20
CA ASP A 770 17.50 -16.55 -32.53
C ASP A 770 15.98 -16.58 -32.79
N MET A 771 15.26 -17.46 -32.08
CA MET A 771 13.80 -17.59 -32.17
C MET A 771 13.06 -16.48 -31.42
N PHE A 772 13.71 -15.74 -30.51
CA PHE A 772 13.09 -14.66 -29.73
C PHE A 772 12.97 -13.35 -30.52
N LYS A 773 12.38 -13.43 -31.70
CA LYS A 773 12.08 -12.31 -32.59
C LYS A 773 10.64 -12.46 -33.07
N CYS A 774 9.92 -11.36 -33.21
CA CYS A 774 8.59 -11.41 -33.79
C CYS A 774 8.69 -11.51 -35.32
N ARG A 775 7.76 -12.23 -35.93
CA ARG A 775 7.70 -12.40 -37.39
C ARG A 775 6.93 -11.25 -38.02
N LEU A 776 7.27 -10.84 -39.25
CA LEU A 776 6.45 -9.87 -39.99
C LEU A 776 5.06 -10.47 -40.29
N ALA A 777 4.00 -9.76 -39.93
CA ALA A 777 2.62 -10.20 -40.10
C ALA A 777 2.28 -10.41 -41.59
N GLY A 778 1.68 -11.56 -41.92
CA GLY A 778 1.23 -11.87 -43.28
C GLY A 778 2.33 -12.32 -44.26
N ALA A 779 3.60 -12.43 -43.83
CA ALA A 779 4.69 -12.92 -44.67
C ALA A 779 4.44 -14.35 -45.24
N ALA A 780 3.70 -15.19 -44.51
CA ALA A 780 3.34 -16.53 -44.98
C ALA A 780 2.20 -16.56 -46.01
N ALA A 781 1.44 -15.47 -46.17
CA ALA A 781 0.40 -15.34 -47.19
C ALA A 781 0.95 -14.90 -48.56
N LEU A 782 2.17 -14.33 -48.57
CA LEU A 782 2.95 -14.09 -49.78
C LEU A 782 3.62 -15.40 -50.22
N GLY A 783 2.83 -16.39 -50.60
CA GLY A 783 3.33 -17.44 -51.47
C GLY A 783 3.85 -16.76 -52.74
N LEU A 784 5.13 -16.96 -53.08
CA LEU A 784 5.67 -16.52 -54.36
C LEU A 784 4.74 -17.00 -55.46
N SER A 785 4.01 -16.06 -56.07
CA SER A 785 3.17 -16.36 -57.22
C SER A 785 4.08 -17.01 -58.27
N PRO A 786 3.78 -18.23 -58.74
CA PRO A 786 4.60 -18.89 -59.75
C PRO A 786 4.68 -18.06 -61.03
N ALA A 787 3.68 -17.21 -61.30
CA ALA A 787 3.69 -16.26 -62.42
C ALA A 787 4.73 -15.14 -62.23
N LEU A 788 4.98 -14.70 -60.99
CA LEU A 788 5.96 -13.65 -60.67
C LEU A 788 7.40 -14.20 -60.70
N LEU A 789 7.60 -15.45 -60.27
CA LEU A 789 8.86 -16.19 -60.46
C LEU A 789 9.16 -16.46 -61.93
N LEU A 790 8.15 -16.87 -62.71
CA LEU A 790 8.28 -17.05 -64.16
C LEU A 790 8.56 -15.73 -64.87
N ALA A 791 7.95 -14.62 -64.45
CA ALA A 791 8.22 -13.30 -65.01
C ALA A 791 9.66 -12.83 -64.70
N LEU A 792 10.15 -13.04 -63.47
CA LEU A 792 11.54 -12.74 -63.08
C LEU A 792 12.56 -13.65 -63.78
N ALA A 793 12.24 -14.93 -63.95
CA ALA A 793 13.06 -15.85 -64.72
C ALA A 793 13.07 -15.48 -66.21
N ALA A 794 11.93 -15.09 -66.78
CA ALA A 794 11.82 -14.68 -68.18
C ALA A 794 12.57 -13.36 -68.46
N THR A 795 12.57 -12.41 -67.53
CA THR A 795 13.36 -11.17 -67.68
C THR A 795 14.86 -11.42 -67.55
N LEU A 796 15.28 -12.35 -66.67
CA LEU A 796 16.68 -12.77 -66.56
C LEU A 796 17.17 -13.58 -67.76
N VAL A 797 16.30 -14.38 -68.39
CA VAL A 797 16.62 -15.14 -69.61
C VAL A 797 16.58 -14.25 -70.85
N GLY A 798 15.74 -13.21 -70.89
CA GLY A 798 15.68 -12.22 -71.98
C GLY A 798 16.81 -11.19 -71.99
N LEU A 799 17.68 -11.18 -70.96
CA LEU A 799 18.88 -10.34 -70.84
C LEU A 799 20.19 -11.06 -71.26
N ARG A 800 20.09 -12.26 -71.86
CA ARG A 800 21.22 -12.96 -72.48
C ARG A 800 21.22 -12.84 -74.00
#